data_AF-A0A6J5WYX3-F1
#
_entry.id   AF-A0A6J5WYX3-F1
#
_cell.length_a   1.000
_cell.length_b   1.000
_cell.length_c   1.000
_cell.angle_alpha   90.00
_cell.angle_beta   90.00
_cell.angle_gamma   90.00
#
_symmetry.space_group_name_H-M   'P 1'
#
loop_
_entity.id
_entity.type
_entity.pdbx_description
1 polymer ?
#
loop_
_entity_poly.entity_id
_entity_poly.type
_entity_poly.pdbx_seq_one_letter_code
_entity_poly.pdbx_strand_id
1 'polypeptide(L)'
;MAAALSDSIPSVNKAWVYSEYGQSADVLKFDPNVAVPEIKEDQVLIKVVAASLNPIDFKRMLGYFKEIDSTPPTVPGYDVAGVVVKVGSQVTKFKVGDEVYGDLNENALANPKKFGSLANFELLNEYPAWVYMEYGKPADMLKLDPNMPPPQVEEDQVLIKVAAAALNPIDHMRLLGYFKDTDSALPTVPGYDVAGVVVKLGSQARKFKAGMKYIGLSMSKAASLPVAIETAYEGLEGAEISAGKSILVLGGAGGVGTHVIQHVFGASRVAATTSTKKLDWLRSLGADLAIDYTKDNFEDLPENFDVVYDAVGQSDRAMKEVKEGGKVVAVVDPITPPAFMFTLTSSGSILDKLNPYLESGKVKAVIDPNGPCPFSKTLEAFAYIEASSRAIGKSSMAAASTDSIPSVNKAWVYSEYGKAADVLKLDPNVPVPEIKEDQVLIKVVAAALNPVDYKRMFGYFKATDSPLPTVPGYDVAGVVVKVGSQVTKFKVGDEVYGDLNDKGLENPTRFGSLAEYTAAAERVLALKPQNLSFVEAASLPLAIETAYEGLERTEFSAGKSILVLGGAGGVGTHVIQLAKHVFGASKVAATASTRKLELLRSLGADLAVDYTKEKYEELPEKFDVVYDTVVKAVKEGGKVVTIVPGRVAAAAFIFILTSTGTILEKLKPYLESGKVKPVLDPTSPYPFSKTVEAFAYLETSRAIGKVVVHPIP
;
A
#
# COMPACT_ATOMS: atom_id res chain seq x y z
N MET A 1 45.54 17.34 1.95
CA MET A 1 44.35 16.46 2.05
C MET A 1 43.20 16.95 1.19
N ALA A 2 42.75 18.22 1.32
CA ALA A 2 41.68 18.79 0.47
C ALA A 2 42.00 18.80 -1.04
N ALA A 3 43.21 19.22 -1.46
CA ALA A 3 43.62 19.17 -2.88
C ALA A 3 43.71 17.74 -3.44
N ALA A 4 44.14 16.77 -2.63
CA ALA A 4 44.17 15.36 -3.02
C ALA A 4 42.77 14.73 -3.13
N LEU A 5 41.75 15.32 -2.48
CA LEU A 5 40.36 14.88 -2.56
C LEU A 5 39.60 15.50 -3.75
N SER A 6 39.98 16.70 -4.22
CA SER A 6 39.39 17.32 -5.42
C SER A 6 39.94 16.74 -6.72
N ASP A 7 41.23 16.40 -6.76
CA ASP A 7 41.92 15.95 -7.97
C ASP A 7 41.69 14.46 -8.31
N SER A 8 40.91 13.75 -7.48
CA SER A 8 40.66 12.30 -7.60
C SER A 8 39.18 11.92 -7.71
N ILE A 9 38.29 12.85 -8.08
CA ILE A 9 36.87 12.55 -8.25
C ILE A 9 36.71 11.69 -9.52
N PRO A 10 36.22 10.44 -9.41
CA PRO A 10 36.07 9.59 -10.59
C PRO A 10 34.96 10.14 -11.51
N SER A 11 35.02 9.82 -12.80
CA SER A 11 33.95 10.18 -13.74
C SER A 11 32.67 9.38 -13.52
N VAL A 12 32.76 8.22 -12.86
CA VAL A 12 31.64 7.32 -12.56
C VAL A 12 31.66 6.87 -11.10
N ASN A 13 30.48 6.55 -10.59
CA ASN A 13 30.18 6.08 -9.24
C ASN A 13 29.36 4.78 -9.31
N LYS A 14 29.38 4.05 -8.19
CA LYS A 14 28.57 2.85 -7.99
C LYS A 14 27.30 3.25 -7.24
N ALA A 15 26.14 2.96 -7.81
CA ALA A 15 24.86 3.23 -7.16
C ALA A 15 23.85 2.10 -7.41
N TRP A 16 22.82 2.08 -6.59
CA TRP A 16 21.60 1.34 -6.91
C TRP A 16 20.65 2.30 -7.63
N VAL A 17 20.07 1.86 -8.74
CA VAL A 17 19.27 2.70 -9.65
C VAL A 17 17.99 1.95 -9.98
N TYR A 18 16.86 2.66 -10.02
CA TYR A 18 15.64 2.15 -10.61
C TYR A 18 15.33 2.94 -11.88
N SER A 19 15.01 2.23 -12.96
CA SER A 19 14.71 2.81 -14.29
C SER A 19 13.23 2.77 -14.65
N GLU A 20 12.42 2.18 -13.78
CA GLU A 20 10.97 2.08 -13.91
C GLU A 20 10.35 1.99 -12.50
N TYR A 21 9.07 2.34 -12.39
CA TYR A 21 8.35 2.26 -11.12
C TYR A 21 7.93 0.81 -10.83
N GLY A 22 8.08 0.37 -9.59
CA GLY A 22 7.72 -0.98 -9.13
C GLY A 22 8.30 -1.31 -7.76
N GLN A 23 8.13 -2.56 -7.31
CA GLN A 23 8.70 -3.00 -6.03
C GLN A 23 10.23 -3.00 -6.11
N SER A 24 10.91 -2.60 -5.03
CA SER A 24 12.38 -2.48 -5.02
C SER A 24 13.09 -3.76 -5.47
N ALA A 25 12.58 -4.93 -5.10
CA ALA A 25 13.10 -6.23 -5.52
C ALA A 25 13.16 -6.41 -7.06
N ASP A 26 12.19 -5.82 -7.76
CA ASP A 26 12.03 -5.96 -9.20
C ASP A 26 12.81 -4.89 -9.96
N VAL A 27 12.71 -3.64 -9.51
CA VAL A 27 13.15 -2.46 -10.28
C VAL A 27 14.53 -1.94 -9.88
N LEU A 28 14.99 -2.19 -8.65
CA LEU A 28 16.26 -1.66 -8.18
C LEU A 28 17.42 -2.54 -8.65
N LYS A 29 18.32 -1.97 -9.45
CA LYS A 29 19.50 -2.65 -10.01
C LYS A 29 20.78 -1.95 -9.58
N PHE A 30 21.83 -2.73 -9.35
CA PHE A 30 23.15 -2.20 -9.10
C PHE A 30 23.80 -1.77 -10.42
N ASP A 31 24.20 -0.50 -10.51
CA ASP A 31 24.94 0.07 -11.63
C ASP A 31 26.33 0.54 -11.17
N PRO A 32 27.42 -0.07 -11.66
CA PRO A 32 28.77 0.34 -11.31
C PRO A 32 29.28 1.59 -12.06
N ASN A 33 28.51 2.12 -13.01
CA ASN A 33 28.95 3.14 -13.97
C ASN A 33 28.06 4.41 -13.97
N VAL A 34 27.39 4.72 -12.87
CA VAL A 34 26.54 5.92 -12.75
C VAL A 34 27.40 7.17 -12.83
N ALA A 35 27.09 8.12 -13.70
CA ALA A 35 27.85 9.35 -13.82
C ALA A 35 27.90 10.11 -12.48
N VAL A 36 29.09 10.61 -12.10
CA VAL A 36 29.18 11.54 -10.97
C VAL A 36 28.51 12.84 -11.37
N PRO A 37 27.56 13.37 -10.58
CA PRO A 37 26.84 14.58 -10.96
C PRO A 37 27.77 15.79 -10.98
N GLU A 38 27.58 16.66 -11.96
CA GLU A 38 28.12 18.01 -11.91
C GLU A 38 27.35 18.83 -10.88
N ILE A 39 28.07 19.63 -10.10
CA ILE A 39 27.45 20.50 -9.09
C ILE A 39 27.32 21.93 -9.61
N LYS A 40 26.21 22.58 -9.28
CA LYS A 40 25.98 24.01 -9.52
C LYS A 40 26.81 24.88 -8.58
N GLU A 41 26.83 26.19 -8.82
CA GLU A 41 27.58 27.16 -8.03
C GLU A 41 27.16 27.21 -6.56
N ASP A 42 25.90 26.89 -6.25
CA ASP A 42 25.30 26.88 -4.92
C ASP A 42 25.26 25.49 -4.26
N GLN A 43 25.86 24.48 -4.89
CA GLN A 43 25.82 23.09 -4.45
C GLN A 43 27.16 22.59 -3.91
N VAL A 44 27.12 21.48 -3.17
CA VAL A 44 28.30 20.71 -2.75
C VAL A 44 28.22 19.30 -3.31
N LEU A 45 29.38 18.72 -3.66
CA LEU A 45 29.48 17.29 -3.99
C LEU A 45 29.92 16.56 -2.73
N ILE A 46 29.13 15.56 -2.32
CA ILE A 46 29.38 14.77 -1.11
C ILE A 46 29.79 13.36 -1.53
N LYS A 47 30.95 12.91 -1.04
CA LYS A 47 31.28 11.49 -1.04
C LYS A 47 30.53 10.82 0.10
N VAL A 48 29.46 10.12 -0.26
CA VAL A 48 28.58 9.43 0.68
C VAL A 48 29.34 8.32 1.41
N VAL A 49 29.23 8.31 2.74
CA VAL A 49 29.78 7.26 3.62
C VAL A 49 28.65 6.40 4.18
N ALA A 50 27.51 7.01 4.50
CA ALA A 50 26.30 6.32 4.93
C ALA A 50 25.07 7.01 4.37
N ALA A 51 24.01 6.24 4.17
CA ALA A 51 22.68 6.73 3.83
C ALA A 51 21.65 5.95 4.65
N SER A 52 20.52 6.58 4.94
CA SER A 52 19.37 5.91 5.59
C SER A 52 18.31 5.59 4.55
N LEU A 53 17.58 4.50 4.80
CA LEU A 53 16.38 4.15 4.03
C LEU A 53 15.15 4.58 4.82
N ASN A 54 14.29 5.33 4.17
CA ASN A 54 13.03 5.84 4.69
C ASN A 54 11.86 5.27 3.89
N PRO A 55 10.64 5.25 4.46
CA PRO A 55 9.47 4.82 3.71
C PRO A 55 9.22 5.61 2.41
N ILE A 56 9.64 6.88 2.35
CA ILE A 56 9.54 7.70 1.15
C ILE A 56 10.38 7.14 -0.02
N ASP A 57 11.54 6.51 0.26
CA ASP A 57 12.43 5.98 -0.78
C ASP A 57 11.76 4.88 -1.60
N PHE A 58 11.12 3.92 -0.93
CA PHE A 58 10.42 2.85 -1.64
C PHE A 58 9.06 3.30 -2.18
N LYS A 59 8.35 4.24 -1.53
CA LYS A 59 7.11 4.79 -2.07
C LYS A 59 7.33 5.52 -3.40
N ARG A 60 8.46 6.22 -3.56
CA ARG A 60 8.88 6.81 -4.84
C ARG A 60 9.17 5.76 -5.90
N MET A 61 9.88 4.69 -5.54
CA MET A 61 10.05 3.54 -6.45
C MET A 61 8.71 2.94 -6.87
N LEU A 62 7.73 2.84 -5.96
CA LEU A 62 6.38 2.36 -6.28
C LEU A 62 5.55 3.34 -7.13
N GLY A 63 6.05 4.55 -7.39
CA GLY A 63 5.39 5.55 -8.23
C GLY A 63 4.32 6.39 -7.52
N TYR A 64 4.32 6.43 -6.18
CA TYR A 64 3.36 7.25 -5.40
C TYR A 64 3.50 8.75 -5.71
N PHE A 65 4.69 9.19 -6.15
CA PHE A 65 5.01 10.59 -6.41
C PHE A 65 5.37 10.83 -7.89
N LYS A 66 5.01 9.90 -8.79
CA LYS A 66 5.41 9.94 -10.22
C LYS A 66 5.01 11.23 -10.97
N GLU A 67 4.03 11.96 -10.46
CA GLU A 67 3.54 13.21 -11.08
C GLU A 67 4.43 14.41 -10.77
N ILE A 68 5.22 14.34 -9.68
CA ILE A 68 6.14 15.40 -9.24
C ILE A 68 7.61 14.96 -9.29
N ASP A 69 7.87 13.67 -9.45
CA ASP A 69 9.21 13.10 -9.51
C ASP A 69 9.84 13.24 -10.88
N SER A 70 11.17 13.35 -10.89
CA SER A 70 11.93 13.18 -12.12
C SER A 70 11.71 11.78 -12.68
N THR A 71 11.49 11.68 -13.99
CA THR A 71 11.34 10.40 -14.67
C THR A 71 12.60 9.55 -14.46
N PRO A 72 12.47 8.26 -14.09
CA PRO A 72 13.60 7.35 -14.00
C PRO A 72 14.49 7.38 -15.25
N PRO A 73 15.82 7.14 -15.12
CA PRO A 73 16.50 6.48 -14.01
C PRO A 73 16.84 7.38 -12.82
N THR A 74 16.65 6.85 -11.60
CA THR A 74 16.86 7.59 -10.34
C THR A 74 17.63 6.74 -9.32
N VAL A 75 18.49 7.39 -8.53
CA VAL A 75 19.16 6.79 -7.36
C VAL A 75 18.30 7.09 -6.12
N PRO A 76 17.82 6.08 -5.38
CA PRO A 76 17.03 6.31 -4.18
C PRO A 76 17.92 6.70 -2.98
N GLY A 77 17.33 7.33 -1.97
CA GLY A 77 18.01 7.76 -0.75
C GLY A 77 17.89 9.27 -0.52
N TYR A 78 17.16 9.65 0.53
CA TYR A 78 17.01 11.04 0.98
C TYR A 78 18.09 11.43 2.01
N ASP A 79 18.35 10.57 2.99
CA ASP A 79 19.27 10.91 4.06
C ASP A 79 20.70 10.51 3.72
N VAL A 80 21.64 11.41 3.97
CA VAL A 80 23.05 11.19 3.70
C VAL A 80 23.94 11.62 4.86
N ALA A 81 25.06 10.93 5.03
CA ALA A 81 26.23 11.42 5.76
C ALA A 81 27.50 11.09 4.98
N GLY A 82 28.42 12.04 4.89
CA GLY A 82 29.63 11.89 4.09
C GLY A 82 30.60 13.04 4.22
N VAL A 83 31.50 13.15 3.24
CA VAL A 83 32.55 14.16 3.21
C VAL A 83 32.40 15.03 1.96
N VAL A 84 32.46 16.34 2.12
CA VAL A 84 32.45 17.28 0.99
C VAL A 84 33.73 17.10 0.17
N VAL A 85 33.59 16.80 -1.12
CA VAL A 85 34.72 16.60 -2.05
C VAL A 85 34.83 17.70 -3.10
N LYS A 86 33.75 18.43 -3.36
CA LYS A 86 33.74 19.61 -4.24
C LYS A 86 32.73 20.61 -3.73
N VAL A 87 33.00 21.89 -3.92
CA VAL A 87 32.18 23.01 -3.45
C VAL A 87 31.98 23.98 -4.61
N GLY A 88 30.73 24.38 -4.85
CA GLY A 88 30.39 25.41 -5.82
C GLY A 88 30.87 26.81 -5.37
N SER A 89 31.02 27.72 -6.33
CA SER A 89 31.61 29.06 -6.08
C SER A 89 30.82 29.96 -5.12
N GLN A 90 29.51 29.72 -4.95
CA GLN A 90 28.63 30.50 -4.07
C GLN A 90 28.46 29.87 -2.68
N VAL A 91 28.95 28.65 -2.46
CA VAL A 91 28.85 27.98 -1.16
C VAL A 91 29.89 28.54 -0.19
N THR A 92 29.40 29.15 0.89
CA THR A 92 30.25 29.74 1.94
C THR A 92 30.22 28.97 3.27
N LYS A 93 29.22 28.10 3.47
CA LYS A 93 29.02 27.36 4.72
C LYS A 93 29.95 26.14 4.87
N PHE A 94 30.40 25.55 3.76
CA PHE A 94 31.22 24.33 3.75
C PHE A 94 32.50 24.48 2.94
N LYS A 95 33.50 23.66 3.27
CA LYS A 95 34.73 23.49 2.50
C LYS A 95 34.99 22.01 2.21
N VAL A 96 35.81 21.75 1.20
CA VAL A 96 36.29 20.39 0.90
C VAL A 96 36.96 19.79 2.14
N GLY A 97 36.56 18.56 2.48
CA GLY A 97 37.00 17.82 3.66
C GLY A 97 36.06 17.97 4.87
N ASP A 98 35.05 18.84 4.82
CA ASP A 98 34.05 18.89 5.88
C ASP A 98 33.21 17.61 5.89
N GLU A 99 33.03 17.04 7.08
CA GLU A 99 32.05 15.99 7.33
C GLU A 99 30.67 16.63 7.45
N VAL A 100 29.71 16.05 6.74
CA VAL A 100 28.35 16.60 6.62
C VAL A 100 27.29 15.50 6.70
N TYR A 101 26.10 15.86 7.16
CA TYR A 101 24.91 15.03 7.07
C TYR A 101 23.66 15.90 6.82
N GLY A 102 22.62 15.31 6.25
CA GLY A 102 21.39 16.02 5.93
C GLY A 102 20.47 15.25 5.00
N ASP A 103 19.32 15.86 4.74
CA ASP A 103 18.31 15.39 3.79
C ASP A 103 18.58 16.03 2.41
N LEU A 104 18.46 15.22 1.35
CA LEU A 104 18.62 15.61 -0.06
C LEU A 104 17.32 16.10 -0.70
N ASN A 105 16.25 16.30 0.08
CA ASN A 105 14.98 16.83 -0.42
C ASN A 105 15.08 18.28 -0.94
N GLU A 106 14.83 18.46 -2.24
CA GLU A 106 14.83 19.78 -2.89
C GLU A 106 13.50 20.57 -2.73
N ASN A 107 12.51 20.06 -1.97
CA ASN A 107 11.17 20.67 -1.79
C ASN A 107 11.11 22.02 -1.05
N ALA A 108 12.21 22.79 -1.00
CA ALA A 108 12.31 24.08 -0.34
C ALA A 108 11.48 25.21 -0.99
N LEU A 109 10.68 24.94 -2.02
CA LEU A 109 9.91 25.94 -2.76
C LEU A 109 8.40 25.91 -2.50
N ALA A 110 7.90 25.09 -1.57
CA ALA A 110 6.45 24.88 -1.42
C ALA A 110 5.89 25.05 0.00
N ASN A 111 6.22 26.12 0.75
CA ASN A 111 5.32 26.63 1.81
C ASN A 111 5.67 28.04 2.34
N PRO A 112 5.02 29.13 1.89
CA PRO A 112 5.30 30.48 2.36
C PRO A 112 4.61 30.87 3.70
N LYS A 113 3.77 30.02 4.31
CA LYS A 113 2.86 30.47 5.40
C LYS A 113 3.33 30.23 6.85
N LYS A 114 4.50 29.65 7.13
CA LYS A 114 4.91 29.36 8.53
C LYS A 114 6.24 29.92 9.03
N PHE A 115 7.04 30.53 8.16
CA PHE A 115 8.12 31.42 8.60
C PHE A 115 7.70 32.86 8.28
N GLY A 116 7.80 33.76 9.26
CA GLY A 116 7.82 35.19 8.96
C GLY A 116 8.89 35.42 7.88
N SER A 117 8.41 35.91 6.75
CA SER A 117 9.11 36.30 5.51
C SER A 117 10.59 35.91 5.38
N LEU A 118 10.85 34.92 4.53
CA LEU A 118 12.06 34.88 3.73
C LEU A 118 11.60 34.78 2.27
N ALA A 119 11.60 35.94 1.61
CA ALA A 119 11.04 36.26 0.29
C ALA A 119 9.50 36.29 0.22
N ASN A 120 8.90 37.38 0.68
CA ASN A 120 7.62 37.79 0.10
C ASN A 120 7.91 38.19 -1.36
N PHE A 121 7.32 37.48 -2.32
CA PHE A 121 7.48 37.78 -3.73
C PHE A 121 6.54 38.92 -4.12
N GLU A 122 7.08 39.93 -4.80
CA GLU A 122 6.26 40.93 -5.47
C GLU A 122 6.32 40.71 -6.98
N LEU A 123 5.15 40.83 -7.64
CA LEU A 123 5.01 40.54 -9.07
C LEU A 123 5.05 41.83 -9.89
N LEU A 124 6.05 41.96 -10.77
CA LEU A 124 6.10 43.08 -11.71
C LEU A 124 5.36 42.70 -13.00
N ASN A 125 4.12 43.19 -13.14
CA ASN A 125 3.36 43.09 -14.38
C ASN A 125 3.48 44.41 -15.18
N GLU A 126 4.04 44.36 -16.38
CA GLU A 126 4.12 45.53 -17.29
C GLU A 126 2.84 45.72 -18.14
N TYR A 127 1.79 44.93 -17.88
CA TYR A 127 0.55 44.85 -18.65
C TYR A 127 -0.65 44.63 -17.71
N PRO A 128 -1.90 44.81 -18.19
CA PRO A 128 -3.09 44.72 -17.34
C PRO A 128 -3.11 43.43 -16.53
N ALA A 129 -3.28 43.54 -15.21
CA ALA A 129 -3.22 42.41 -14.30
C ALA A 129 -4.62 41.91 -13.98
N TRP A 130 -4.82 40.60 -13.98
CA TRP A 130 -6.07 40.04 -13.45
C TRP A 130 -6.06 40.15 -11.93
N VAL A 131 -7.10 40.75 -11.37
CA VAL A 131 -7.27 40.97 -9.93
C VAL A 131 -8.59 40.38 -9.45
N TYR A 132 -8.57 39.86 -8.23
CA TYR A 132 -9.77 39.43 -7.53
C TYR A 132 -10.42 40.62 -6.83
N MET A 133 -11.68 40.89 -7.14
CA MET A 133 -12.41 42.01 -6.53
C MET A 133 -13.35 41.57 -5.39
N GLU A 134 -13.83 40.33 -5.41
CA GLU A 134 -14.78 39.76 -4.42
C GLU A 134 -14.55 38.25 -4.23
N TYR A 135 -14.97 37.68 -3.08
CA TYR A 135 -14.91 36.23 -2.82
C TYR A 135 -16.08 35.50 -3.52
N GLY A 136 -15.84 34.41 -4.25
CA GLY A 136 -16.88 33.72 -5.00
C GLY A 136 -16.38 32.73 -6.07
N LYS A 137 -17.27 32.29 -6.96
CA LYS A 137 -16.94 31.34 -8.04
C LYS A 137 -15.95 31.98 -9.05
N PRO A 138 -14.93 31.25 -9.55
CA PRO A 138 -13.80 31.85 -10.26
C PRO A 138 -14.14 32.57 -11.58
N ALA A 139 -15.15 32.08 -12.30
CA ALA A 139 -15.46 32.54 -13.66
C ALA A 139 -16.05 33.96 -13.72
N ASP A 140 -16.64 34.46 -12.62
CA ASP A 140 -17.37 35.73 -12.60
C ASP A 140 -16.59 36.88 -11.94
N MET A 141 -15.44 36.58 -11.30
CA MET A 141 -14.82 37.46 -10.29
C MET A 141 -13.39 37.93 -10.64
N LEU A 142 -12.79 37.42 -11.71
CA LEU A 142 -11.54 37.94 -12.28
C LEU A 142 -11.84 39.18 -13.13
N LYS A 143 -11.24 40.32 -12.79
CA LYS A 143 -11.26 41.51 -13.65
C LYS A 143 -9.85 41.94 -14.01
N LEU A 144 -9.66 42.35 -15.25
CA LEU A 144 -8.39 42.89 -15.72
C LEU A 144 -8.30 44.37 -15.31
N ASP A 145 -7.36 44.71 -14.41
CA ASP A 145 -7.05 46.09 -14.04
C ASP A 145 -5.86 46.61 -14.86
N PRO A 146 -6.08 47.55 -15.79
CA PRO A 146 -5.02 48.11 -16.64
C PRO A 146 -4.14 49.16 -15.93
N ASN A 147 -4.48 49.59 -14.71
CA ASN A 147 -3.83 50.73 -14.04
C ASN A 147 -3.10 50.35 -12.74
N MET A 148 -2.84 49.07 -12.50
CA MET A 148 -2.18 48.61 -11.28
C MET A 148 -0.72 49.12 -11.21
N PRO A 149 -0.32 49.85 -10.14
CA PRO A 149 1.04 50.35 -10.02
C PRO A 149 2.04 49.21 -9.75
N PRO A 150 3.30 49.34 -10.23
CA PRO A 150 4.34 48.35 -9.94
C PRO A 150 4.59 48.30 -8.41
N PRO A 151 4.75 47.09 -7.85
CA PRO A 151 4.83 46.92 -6.40
C PRO A 151 6.19 47.37 -5.84
N GLN A 152 6.23 47.76 -4.56
CA GLN A 152 7.41 48.31 -3.90
C GLN A 152 8.19 47.25 -3.11
N VAL A 153 9.35 46.90 -3.64
CA VAL A 153 10.20 45.82 -3.08
C VAL A 153 10.80 46.20 -1.73
N GLU A 154 10.38 45.50 -0.68
CA GLU A 154 10.92 45.62 0.68
C GLU A 154 12.28 44.89 0.85
N GLU A 155 12.96 45.11 1.98
CA GLU A 155 14.35 44.63 2.19
C GLU A 155 14.54 43.11 2.10
N ASP A 156 13.54 42.31 2.45
CA ASP A 156 13.58 40.85 2.47
C ASP A 156 12.88 40.19 1.26
N GLN A 157 12.51 41.00 0.26
CA GLN A 157 11.68 40.59 -0.88
C GLN A 157 12.45 40.39 -2.19
N VAL A 158 11.82 39.67 -3.11
CA VAL A 158 12.31 39.48 -4.48
C VAL A 158 11.21 39.91 -5.45
N LEU A 159 11.55 40.81 -6.37
CA LEU A 159 10.68 41.23 -7.46
C LEU A 159 10.93 40.35 -8.67
N ILE A 160 9.88 39.73 -9.17
CA ILE A 160 9.94 38.83 -10.32
C ILE A 160 9.06 39.41 -11.45
N LYS A 161 9.65 39.56 -12.64
CA LYS A 161 8.92 39.83 -13.88
C LYS A 161 8.35 38.51 -14.36
N VAL A 162 7.06 38.36 -14.18
CA VAL A 162 6.34 37.11 -14.44
C VAL A 162 6.30 36.84 -15.94
N ALA A 163 6.80 35.67 -16.34
CA ALA A 163 6.69 35.16 -17.71
C ALA A 163 5.52 34.16 -17.85
N ALA A 164 5.21 33.44 -16.77
CA ALA A 164 4.04 32.57 -16.64
C ALA A 164 3.65 32.43 -15.16
N ALA A 165 2.37 32.22 -14.88
CA ALA A 165 1.85 31.96 -13.54
C ALA A 165 0.84 30.79 -13.59
N ALA A 166 0.90 29.90 -12.61
CA ALA A 166 -0.05 28.81 -12.44
C ALA A 166 -1.08 29.16 -11.35
N LEU A 167 -2.35 28.79 -11.61
CA LEU A 167 -3.42 28.83 -10.62
C LEU A 167 -3.48 27.46 -9.94
N ASN A 168 -3.24 27.42 -8.64
CA ASN A 168 -3.16 26.18 -7.89
C ASN A 168 -4.38 26.01 -6.94
N PRO A 169 -4.55 24.84 -6.30
CA PRO A 169 -5.68 24.59 -5.39
C PRO A 169 -5.76 25.58 -4.21
N ILE A 170 -4.65 26.22 -3.82
CA ILE A 170 -4.63 27.24 -2.76
C ILE A 170 -5.33 28.52 -3.25
N ASP A 171 -5.14 28.92 -4.51
CA ASP A 171 -5.87 30.03 -5.12
C ASP A 171 -7.39 29.76 -5.13
N HIS A 172 -7.79 28.50 -5.42
CA HIS A 172 -9.19 28.07 -5.38
C HIS A 172 -9.78 28.06 -3.95
N MET A 173 -9.02 27.63 -2.95
CA MET A 173 -9.45 27.67 -1.54
C MET A 173 -9.53 29.10 -1.00
N ARG A 174 -8.66 30.02 -1.42
CA ARG A 174 -8.78 31.45 -1.11
C ARG A 174 -10.03 32.07 -1.73
N LEU A 175 -10.36 31.71 -2.97
CA LEU A 175 -11.56 32.14 -3.68
C LEU A 175 -12.86 31.74 -2.96
N LEU A 176 -12.90 30.53 -2.42
CA LEU A 176 -14.00 30.04 -1.60
C LEU A 176 -14.00 30.63 -0.19
N GLY A 177 -12.96 31.37 0.17
CA GLY A 177 -12.90 32.14 1.39
C GLY A 177 -12.43 31.36 2.62
N TYR A 178 -11.65 30.31 2.43
CA TYR A 178 -11.08 29.52 3.52
C TYR A 178 -9.98 30.27 4.31
N PHE A 179 -9.52 31.43 3.83
CA PHE A 179 -8.42 32.21 4.42
C PHE A 179 -8.76 33.68 4.70
N LYS A 180 -10.05 34.05 4.75
CA LYS A 180 -10.54 35.44 4.90
C LYS A 180 -9.95 36.17 6.12
N ASP A 181 -9.61 35.43 7.16
CA ASP A 181 -9.11 35.98 8.44
C ASP A 181 -7.59 36.22 8.43
N THR A 182 -6.88 35.81 7.36
CA THR A 182 -5.41 35.82 7.28
C THR A 182 -4.83 36.50 6.04
N ASP A 183 -5.67 36.87 5.07
CA ASP A 183 -5.22 37.46 3.81
C ASP A 183 -5.34 39.00 3.80
N SER A 184 -4.51 39.66 3.00
CA SER A 184 -4.61 41.10 2.72
C SER A 184 -5.96 41.45 2.07
N ALA A 185 -6.51 42.62 2.38
CA ALA A 185 -7.78 43.08 1.82
C ALA A 185 -7.77 43.08 0.28
N LEU A 186 -8.88 42.67 -0.34
CA LEU A 186 -9.07 42.72 -1.79
C LEU A 186 -8.94 44.17 -2.31
N PRO A 187 -8.38 44.41 -3.50
CA PRO A 187 -8.05 43.41 -4.53
C PRO A 187 -6.66 42.76 -4.42
N THR A 188 -6.54 41.50 -4.83
CA THR A 188 -5.25 40.76 -4.86
C THR A 188 -5.03 40.05 -6.20
N VAL A 189 -3.76 39.89 -6.60
CA VAL A 189 -3.35 39.23 -7.86
C VAL A 189 -3.27 37.70 -7.66
N PRO A 190 -3.85 36.87 -8.56
CA PRO A 190 -3.71 35.41 -8.56
C PRO A 190 -2.30 34.92 -8.89
N GLY A 191 -1.99 33.69 -8.47
CA GLY A 191 -0.83 32.93 -8.99
C GLY A 191 0.42 33.12 -8.14
N TYR A 192 0.51 32.33 -7.07
CA TYR A 192 1.69 32.26 -6.21
C TYR A 192 2.83 31.45 -6.82
N ASP A 193 2.50 30.58 -7.77
CA ASP A 193 3.45 29.79 -8.53
C ASP A 193 3.81 30.53 -9.82
N VAL A 194 4.91 31.29 -9.77
CA VAL A 194 5.34 32.12 -10.90
C VAL A 194 6.68 31.64 -11.44
N ALA A 195 6.75 31.56 -12.77
CA ALA A 195 8.01 31.45 -13.51
C ALA A 195 8.30 32.82 -14.15
N GLY A 196 9.47 33.37 -13.89
CA GLY A 196 9.81 34.71 -14.34
C GLY A 196 11.26 35.08 -14.12
N VAL A 197 11.64 36.27 -14.58
CA VAL A 197 12.99 36.80 -14.43
C VAL A 197 13.05 37.65 -13.17
N VAL A 198 13.99 37.37 -12.26
CA VAL A 198 14.24 38.23 -11.09
C VAL A 198 14.69 39.61 -11.59
N VAL A 199 13.94 40.64 -11.25
CA VAL A 199 14.17 42.03 -11.70
C VAL A 199 14.85 42.87 -10.63
N LYS A 200 14.59 42.57 -9.35
CA LYS A 200 15.15 43.31 -8.21
C LYS A 200 15.18 42.43 -6.95
N LEU A 201 16.27 42.53 -6.19
CA LEU A 201 16.43 41.88 -4.89
C LEU A 201 16.44 42.94 -3.79
N GLY A 202 15.69 42.70 -2.71
CA GLY A 202 15.83 43.40 -1.45
C GLY A 202 17.20 43.15 -0.82
N SER A 203 17.68 44.08 0.00
CA SER A 203 19.04 44.07 0.59
C SER A 203 19.34 42.82 1.45
N GLN A 204 18.31 42.16 1.99
CA GLN A 204 18.39 41.00 2.89
C GLN A 204 17.99 39.65 2.26
N ALA A 205 17.53 39.62 1.00
CA ALA A 205 17.16 38.39 0.30
C ALA A 205 18.41 37.58 -0.13
N ARG A 206 18.97 36.72 0.75
CA ARG A 206 20.29 36.08 0.51
C ARG A 206 20.51 34.60 0.88
N LYS A 207 19.50 33.74 1.15
CA LYS A 207 19.82 32.39 1.68
C LYS A 207 18.99 31.21 1.12
N PHE A 208 19.65 30.32 0.37
CA PHE A 208 19.36 28.89 0.10
C PHE A 208 20.65 28.22 -0.46
N LYS A 209 21.02 26.92 -0.35
CA LYS A 209 20.84 25.82 0.63
C LYS A 209 21.95 24.75 0.33
N ALA A 210 22.68 24.27 1.34
CA ALA A 210 23.48 23.02 1.29
C ALA A 210 23.73 22.49 2.73
N GLY A 211 23.90 21.17 2.89
CA GLY A 211 23.84 20.39 4.14
C GLY A 211 25.02 20.50 5.10
N MET A 212 24.73 20.35 6.40
CA MET A 212 25.39 20.95 7.57
C MET A 212 26.68 20.30 8.07
N LYS A 213 27.36 20.94 9.04
CA LYS A 213 28.63 20.48 9.63
C LYS A 213 28.41 19.43 10.73
N TYR A 214 29.23 18.38 10.70
CA TYR A 214 29.23 17.22 11.59
C TYR A 214 29.41 17.51 13.09
N ILE A 215 28.69 16.75 13.94
CA ILE A 215 28.58 16.92 15.40
C ILE A 215 29.16 15.76 16.25
N GLY A 216 30.06 14.93 15.69
CA GLY A 216 30.76 13.88 16.46
C GLY A 216 30.05 12.51 16.56
N LEU A 217 28.94 12.29 15.85
CA LEU A 217 28.23 11.00 15.76
C LEU A 217 28.85 10.08 14.71
N SER A 218 28.85 8.75 14.84
CA SER A 218 29.27 7.90 13.69
C SER A 218 28.47 8.23 12.42
N MET A 219 29.07 8.14 11.23
CA MET A 219 28.38 8.49 9.97
C MET A 219 27.04 7.77 9.79
N SER A 220 26.94 6.51 10.24
CA SER A 220 25.67 5.76 10.26
C SER A 220 24.61 6.35 11.18
N LYS A 221 25.01 6.90 12.34
CA LYS A 221 24.11 7.59 13.28
C LYS A 221 23.74 8.98 12.77
N ALA A 222 24.66 9.66 12.09
CA ALA A 222 24.37 10.95 11.48
C ALA A 222 23.38 10.81 10.32
N ALA A 223 23.56 9.80 9.46
CA ALA A 223 22.65 9.52 8.36
C ALA A 223 21.26 9.06 8.80
N SER A 224 21.08 8.49 9.99
CA SER A 224 19.77 7.99 10.44
C SER A 224 18.83 9.08 10.97
N LEU A 225 19.25 10.35 10.95
CA LEU A 225 18.55 11.46 11.60
C LEU A 225 17.63 12.27 10.68
N PRO A 226 18.09 12.80 9.52
CA PRO A 226 17.52 14.00 8.91
C PRO A 226 16.01 13.96 8.69
N VAL A 227 15.50 13.08 7.82
CA VAL A 227 14.06 12.99 7.55
C VAL A 227 13.26 12.68 8.81
N ALA A 228 13.68 11.71 9.62
CA ALA A 228 12.92 11.25 10.77
C ALA A 228 12.82 12.31 11.89
N ILE A 229 13.94 12.98 12.20
CA ILE A 229 14.03 13.96 13.28
C ILE A 229 13.40 15.29 12.88
N GLU A 230 13.58 15.73 11.63
CA GLU A 230 12.94 16.95 11.14
C GLU A 230 11.43 16.78 11.04
N THR A 231 10.94 15.60 10.60
CA THR A 231 9.51 15.27 10.60
C THR A 231 8.94 15.30 12.02
N ALA A 232 9.63 14.68 12.98
CA ALA A 232 9.19 14.74 14.38
C ALA A 232 9.11 16.19 14.88
N TYR A 233 10.14 17.00 14.62
CA TYR A 233 10.22 18.38 15.07
C TYR A 233 9.13 19.27 14.45
N GLU A 234 9.00 19.29 13.12
CA GLU A 234 8.00 20.13 12.43
C GLU A 234 6.57 19.72 12.77
N GLY A 235 6.31 18.42 12.93
CA GLY A 235 5.00 17.94 13.37
C GLY A 235 4.65 18.40 14.77
N LEU A 236 5.60 18.32 15.71
CA LEU A 236 5.44 18.83 17.07
C LEU A 236 5.22 20.35 17.11
N GLU A 237 5.98 21.10 16.30
CA GLU A 237 5.81 22.54 16.15
C GLU A 237 4.43 22.90 15.56
N GLY A 238 3.99 22.17 14.53
CA GLY A 238 2.67 22.35 13.95
C GLY A 238 1.52 22.01 14.90
N ALA A 239 1.74 21.05 15.80
CA ALA A 239 0.81 20.69 16.87
C ALA A 239 0.83 21.67 18.04
N GLU A 240 1.76 22.64 18.03
CA GLU A 240 1.97 23.59 19.12
C GLU A 240 2.14 22.87 20.46
N ILE A 241 2.92 21.77 20.49
CA ILE A 241 3.27 21.13 21.75
C ILE A 241 4.07 22.11 22.62
N SER A 242 3.77 22.15 23.91
CA SER A 242 4.45 23.02 24.87
C SER A 242 4.54 22.33 26.24
N ALA A 243 5.39 22.86 27.13
CA ALA A 243 5.50 22.31 28.47
C ALA A 243 4.14 22.29 29.18
N GLY A 244 3.83 21.18 29.86
CA GLY A 244 2.55 20.94 30.54
C GLY A 244 1.47 20.29 29.67
N LYS A 245 1.63 20.23 28.34
CA LYS A 245 0.71 19.47 27.46
C LYS A 245 1.02 17.98 27.49
N SER A 246 0.00 17.14 27.32
CA SER A 246 0.13 15.70 27.16
C SER A 246 0.14 15.29 25.69
N ILE A 247 0.87 14.22 25.37
CA ILE A 247 0.98 13.68 24.02
C ILE A 247 0.82 12.16 23.98
N LEU A 248 0.09 11.66 22.98
CA LEU A 248 0.05 10.25 22.59
C LEU A 248 0.76 10.05 21.25
N VAL A 249 1.74 9.14 21.19
CA VAL A 249 2.49 8.81 19.99
C VAL A 249 2.10 7.42 19.48
N LEU A 250 1.40 7.37 18.36
CA LEU A 250 1.06 6.10 17.71
C LEU A 250 2.25 5.63 16.86
N GLY A 251 2.78 4.44 17.15
CA GLY A 251 4.00 3.92 16.50
C GLY A 251 5.30 4.43 17.10
N GLY A 252 5.38 4.52 18.44
CA GLY A 252 6.52 5.09 19.17
C GLY A 252 7.87 4.40 18.94
N ALA A 253 7.90 3.19 18.38
CA ALA A 253 9.14 2.48 18.04
C ALA A 253 9.60 2.64 16.58
N GLY A 254 8.89 3.43 15.76
CA GLY A 254 9.28 3.76 14.39
C GLY A 254 10.29 4.92 14.34
N GLY A 255 10.85 5.18 13.15
CA GLY A 255 11.84 6.24 12.95
C GLY A 255 11.38 7.60 13.50
N VAL A 256 10.23 8.09 13.04
CA VAL A 256 9.65 9.37 13.51
C VAL A 256 9.22 9.27 14.99
N GLY A 257 8.47 8.22 15.35
CA GLY A 257 7.90 8.08 16.71
C GLY A 257 8.97 8.09 17.82
N THR A 258 10.13 7.46 17.59
CA THR A 258 11.23 7.48 18.57
C THR A 258 11.80 8.88 18.78
N HIS A 259 11.80 9.73 17.75
CA HIS A 259 12.21 11.12 17.87
C HIS A 259 11.12 11.97 18.52
N VAL A 260 9.84 11.75 18.22
CA VAL A 260 8.72 12.46 18.88
C VAL A 260 8.80 12.30 20.40
N ILE A 261 8.97 11.07 20.90
CA ILE A 261 9.09 10.79 22.35
C ILE A 261 10.27 11.56 22.98
N GLN A 262 11.39 11.66 22.28
CA GLN A 262 12.59 12.32 22.80
C GLN A 262 12.52 13.86 22.77
N HIS A 263 11.68 14.46 21.92
CA HIS A 263 11.65 15.92 21.70
C HIS A 263 10.59 16.67 22.51
N VAL A 264 9.65 15.97 23.14
CA VAL A 264 8.56 16.58 23.92
C VAL A 264 8.99 16.97 25.34
N PHE A 265 10.00 17.84 25.43
CA PHE A 265 10.57 18.27 26.70
C PHE A 265 9.55 19.01 27.57
N GLY A 266 9.36 18.55 28.80
CA GLY A 266 8.45 19.17 29.76
C GLY A 266 6.96 18.91 29.49
N ALA A 267 6.62 17.97 28.61
CA ALA A 267 5.26 17.45 28.50
C ALA A 267 4.78 16.93 29.88
N SER A 268 3.50 17.10 30.18
CA SER A 268 2.92 16.58 31.44
C SER A 268 2.77 15.07 31.44
N ARG A 269 2.65 14.47 30.24
CA ARG A 269 2.55 13.03 30.02
C ARG A 269 2.90 12.68 28.58
N VAL A 270 3.71 11.64 28.41
CA VAL A 270 4.10 11.06 27.12
C VAL A 270 3.65 9.60 27.08
N ALA A 271 2.58 9.33 26.35
CA ALA A 271 2.14 7.96 26.06
C ALA A 271 2.59 7.54 24.66
N ALA A 272 2.93 6.28 24.46
CA ALA A 272 3.36 5.79 23.16
C ALA A 272 3.02 4.31 22.94
N THR A 273 2.61 3.96 21.73
CA THR A 273 2.24 2.58 21.38
C THR A 273 3.40 1.82 20.72
N THR A 274 3.56 0.54 21.06
CA THR A 274 4.52 -0.38 20.44
C THR A 274 4.13 -1.84 20.67
N SER A 275 4.92 -2.79 20.16
CA SER A 275 4.72 -4.21 20.47
C SER A 275 5.36 -4.60 21.80
N THR A 276 4.90 -5.68 22.43
CA THR A 276 5.39 -6.16 23.75
C THR A 276 6.91 -6.06 23.93
N LYS A 277 7.67 -6.45 22.90
CA LYS A 277 9.14 -6.54 22.95
C LYS A 277 9.85 -5.20 23.09
N LYS A 278 9.16 -4.08 22.82
CA LYS A 278 9.76 -2.73 22.77
C LYS A 278 9.21 -1.78 23.84
N LEU A 279 8.42 -2.26 24.81
CA LEU A 279 7.85 -1.41 25.86
C LEU A 279 8.92 -0.71 26.71
N ASP A 280 9.90 -1.47 27.20
CA ASP A 280 11.00 -0.91 28.00
C ASP A 280 11.89 0.03 27.20
N TRP A 281 12.00 -0.23 25.90
CA TRP A 281 12.70 0.66 24.99
C TRP A 281 12.01 2.03 24.90
N LEU A 282 10.68 2.07 24.72
CA LEU A 282 9.92 3.34 24.73
C LEU A 282 10.08 4.10 26.05
N ARG A 283 10.04 3.41 27.19
CA ARG A 283 10.29 4.03 28.50
C ARG A 283 11.69 4.62 28.60
N SER A 284 12.69 3.93 28.06
CA SER A 284 14.08 4.43 28.03
C SER A 284 14.28 5.66 27.13
N LEU A 285 13.36 5.91 26.19
CA LEU A 285 13.34 7.10 25.35
C LEU A 285 12.61 8.28 25.99
N GLY A 286 11.87 8.08 27.08
CA GLY A 286 11.13 9.12 27.78
C GLY A 286 9.60 8.99 27.75
N ALA A 287 9.05 7.85 27.32
CA ALA A 287 7.61 7.60 27.44
C ALA A 287 7.25 7.26 28.90
N ASP A 288 6.35 8.04 29.50
CA ASP A 288 5.76 7.77 30.82
C ASP A 288 4.88 6.51 30.78
N LEU A 289 4.17 6.32 29.66
CA LEU A 289 3.30 5.18 29.42
C LEU A 289 3.61 4.52 28.07
N ALA A 290 4.19 3.31 28.12
CA ALA A 290 4.34 2.47 26.94
C ALA A 290 3.16 1.47 26.85
N ILE A 291 2.45 1.46 25.73
CA ILE A 291 1.22 0.71 25.49
C ILE A 291 1.51 -0.42 24.49
N ASP A 292 1.12 -1.64 24.82
CA ASP A 292 1.25 -2.79 23.94
C ASP A 292 0.04 -2.88 23.01
N TYR A 293 0.14 -2.39 21.78
CA TYR A 293 -1.01 -2.36 20.86
C TYR A 293 -1.54 -3.76 20.50
N THR A 294 -0.80 -4.83 20.83
CA THR A 294 -1.23 -6.21 20.61
C THR A 294 -2.13 -6.76 21.72
N LYS A 295 -2.23 -6.04 22.84
CA LYS A 295 -2.96 -6.48 24.05
C LYS A 295 -3.94 -5.44 24.55
N ASP A 296 -3.56 -4.18 24.44
CA ASP A 296 -4.28 -3.04 25.00
C ASP A 296 -4.75 -2.12 23.88
N ASN A 297 -5.95 -1.58 24.02
CA ASN A 297 -6.41 -0.49 23.18
C ASN A 297 -6.04 0.84 23.84
N PHE A 298 -5.37 1.72 23.10
CA PHE A 298 -5.06 3.05 23.62
C PHE A 298 -6.32 3.92 23.79
N GLU A 299 -7.43 3.57 23.14
CA GLU A 299 -8.76 4.20 23.32
C GLU A 299 -9.41 3.87 24.68
N ASP A 300 -8.86 2.91 25.43
CA ASP A 300 -9.35 2.56 26.77
C ASP A 300 -8.69 3.42 27.87
N LEU A 301 -7.83 4.38 27.49
CA LEU A 301 -7.20 5.26 28.46
C LEU A 301 -8.23 6.23 29.07
N PRO A 302 -8.13 6.51 30.38
CA PRO A 302 -9.13 7.32 31.08
C PRO A 302 -9.09 8.82 30.71
N GLU A 303 -8.06 9.25 29.98
CA GLU A 303 -7.78 10.66 29.69
C GLU A 303 -7.30 10.83 28.25
N ASN A 304 -7.88 11.81 27.57
CA ASN A 304 -7.45 12.28 26.25
C ASN A 304 -6.15 13.12 26.35
N PHE A 305 -5.52 13.35 25.19
CA PHE A 305 -4.25 14.04 25.06
C PHE A 305 -4.39 15.41 24.39
N ASP A 306 -3.54 16.37 24.75
CA ASP A 306 -3.52 17.68 24.07
C ASP A 306 -3.05 17.57 22.61
N VAL A 307 -2.15 16.60 22.36
CA VAL A 307 -1.65 16.25 21.02
C VAL A 307 -1.69 14.75 20.81
N VAL A 308 -2.12 14.29 19.63
CA VAL A 308 -1.89 12.92 19.18
C VAL A 308 -1.01 12.96 17.93
N TYR A 309 0.12 12.26 17.97
CA TYR A 309 1.06 12.15 16.86
C TYR A 309 0.94 10.76 16.24
N ASP A 310 0.34 10.69 15.07
CA ASP A 310 0.09 9.47 14.32
C ASP A 310 1.19 9.22 13.27
N ALA A 311 2.07 8.26 13.57
CA ALA A 311 3.11 7.79 12.67
C ALA A 311 2.78 6.44 12.00
N VAL A 312 1.52 6.00 12.06
CA VAL A 312 1.10 4.65 11.61
C VAL A 312 -0.19 4.64 10.76
N GLY A 313 -0.82 5.79 10.55
CA GLY A 313 -1.99 5.94 9.67
C GLY A 313 -3.30 5.59 10.38
N GLN A 314 -3.40 5.86 11.69
CA GLN A 314 -4.60 5.66 12.50
C GLN A 314 -5.23 7.00 12.91
N SER A 315 -5.24 7.97 12.00
CA SER A 315 -5.68 9.34 12.29
C SER A 315 -7.14 9.40 12.74
N ASP A 316 -8.00 8.51 12.23
CA ASP A 316 -9.41 8.35 12.63
C ASP A 316 -9.55 7.98 14.11
N ARG A 317 -8.70 7.07 14.59
CA ARG A 317 -8.64 6.66 16.00
C ARG A 317 -7.96 7.72 16.85
N ALA A 318 -6.88 8.32 16.34
CA ALA A 318 -6.18 9.43 16.99
C ALA A 318 -7.11 10.61 17.28
N MET A 319 -8.07 10.88 16.38
CA MET A 319 -9.07 11.94 16.57
C MET A 319 -10.01 11.72 17.76
N LYS A 320 -10.18 10.49 18.25
CA LYS A 320 -11.00 10.22 19.45
C LYS A 320 -10.25 10.46 20.76
N GLU A 321 -8.93 10.40 20.68
CA GLU A 321 -8.01 10.48 21.83
C GLU A 321 -7.47 11.88 22.06
N VAL A 322 -7.83 12.84 21.21
CA VAL A 322 -7.45 14.24 21.38
C VAL A 322 -8.47 14.97 22.25
N LYS A 323 -8.02 15.87 23.12
CA LYS A 323 -8.90 16.75 23.90
C LYS A 323 -9.61 17.74 22.98
N GLU A 324 -10.71 18.32 23.46
CA GLU A 324 -11.35 19.45 22.78
C GLU A 324 -10.33 20.59 22.56
N GLY A 325 -10.19 21.05 21.32
CA GLY A 325 -9.20 22.06 20.92
C GLY A 325 -7.75 21.55 20.80
N GLY A 326 -7.49 20.27 21.08
CA GLY A 326 -6.20 19.64 20.84
C GLY A 326 -5.96 19.33 19.36
N LYS A 327 -4.74 18.88 19.02
CA LYS A 327 -4.31 18.69 17.63
C LYS A 327 -3.87 17.26 17.34
N VAL A 328 -4.21 16.78 16.14
CA VAL A 328 -3.70 15.51 15.62
C VAL A 328 -2.76 15.77 14.45
N VAL A 329 -1.54 15.27 14.56
CA VAL A 329 -0.54 15.27 13.49
C VAL A 329 -0.55 13.89 12.85
N ALA A 330 -0.68 13.82 11.53
CA ALA A 330 -0.55 12.57 10.78
C ALA A 330 0.61 12.67 9.80
N VAL A 331 1.51 11.68 9.81
CA VAL A 331 2.63 11.58 8.85
C VAL A 331 2.53 10.35 7.95
N VAL A 332 1.42 9.61 8.05
CA VAL A 332 1.09 8.45 7.24
C VAL A 332 -0.42 8.49 6.92
N ASP A 333 -0.79 8.23 5.67
CA ASP A 333 -2.19 8.09 5.25
C ASP A 333 -2.85 6.81 5.81
N PRO A 334 -4.19 6.78 5.97
CA PRO A 334 -5.15 7.86 5.68
C PRO A 334 -5.14 9.00 6.73
N ILE A 335 -5.47 10.22 6.30
CA ILE A 335 -5.63 11.40 7.17
C ILE A 335 -7.12 11.71 7.34
N THR A 336 -7.59 11.75 8.59
CA THR A 336 -8.96 12.09 8.95
C THR A 336 -9.00 13.54 9.44
N PRO A 337 -9.62 14.47 8.69
CA PRO A 337 -9.78 15.85 9.15
C PRO A 337 -10.52 15.89 10.50
N PRO A 338 -10.16 16.79 11.43
CA PRO A 338 -9.21 17.90 11.30
C PRO A 338 -7.74 17.55 11.58
N ALA A 339 -7.34 16.27 11.62
CA ALA A 339 -5.92 15.92 11.64
C ALA A 339 -5.21 16.58 10.46
N PHE A 340 -3.99 17.08 10.69
CA PHE A 340 -3.22 17.74 9.65
C PHE A 340 -1.94 16.96 9.35
N MET A 341 -1.55 16.98 8.08
CA MET A 341 -0.25 16.59 7.59
C MET A 341 0.48 17.85 7.10
N PHE A 342 1.80 17.81 7.07
CA PHE A 342 2.64 18.90 6.61
C PHE A 342 3.67 18.35 5.61
N THR A 343 4.12 19.22 4.71
CA THR A 343 5.26 18.95 3.85
C THR A 343 6.53 19.34 4.58
N LEU A 344 7.48 18.41 4.69
CA LEU A 344 8.77 18.66 5.29
C LEU A 344 9.50 19.78 4.53
N THR A 345 9.93 20.82 5.23
CA THR A 345 10.60 21.98 4.61
C THR A 345 12.12 21.78 4.43
N SER A 346 12.67 20.78 5.11
CA SER A 346 14.07 20.29 5.08
C SER A 346 15.11 21.41 5.04
N SER A 347 15.02 22.40 5.95
CA SER A 347 15.79 23.66 5.81
C SER A 347 17.27 23.59 6.21
N GLY A 348 17.75 22.46 6.76
CA GLY A 348 19.03 22.34 7.46
C GLY A 348 19.08 23.18 8.76
N SER A 349 18.30 24.25 8.86
CA SER A 349 18.18 25.08 10.07
C SER A 349 17.53 24.35 11.23
N ILE A 350 16.63 23.38 10.96
CA ILE A 350 15.99 22.56 12.00
C ILE A 350 17.04 21.67 12.67
N LEU A 351 17.80 20.93 11.87
CA LEU A 351 18.92 20.17 12.39
C LEU A 351 19.93 21.07 13.15
N ASP A 352 20.19 22.31 12.70
CA ASP A 352 21.12 23.23 13.38
C ASP A 352 20.59 23.57 14.80
N LYS A 353 19.27 23.72 14.93
CA LYS A 353 18.59 23.89 16.23
C LYS A 353 18.64 22.61 17.10
N LEU A 354 18.69 21.44 16.47
CA LEU A 354 18.68 20.14 17.16
C LEU A 354 20.07 19.67 17.60
N ASN A 355 21.13 20.18 16.97
CA ASN A 355 22.52 19.81 17.27
C ASN A 355 22.88 19.86 18.76
N PRO A 356 22.55 20.92 19.54
CA PRO A 356 22.87 20.94 20.96
C PRO A 356 22.23 19.79 21.76
N TYR A 357 21.04 19.32 21.36
CA TYR A 357 20.37 18.20 22.00
C TYR A 357 20.99 16.85 21.63
N LEU A 358 21.49 16.72 20.40
CA LEU A 358 22.23 15.56 19.93
C LEU A 358 23.62 15.48 20.59
N GLU A 359 24.33 16.61 20.66
CA GLU A 359 25.66 16.72 21.29
C GLU A 359 25.61 16.46 22.81
N SER A 360 24.58 16.95 23.48
CA SER A 360 24.36 16.67 24.92
C SER A 360 23.86 15.25 25.19
N GLY A 361 23.48 14.50 24.15
CA GLY A 361 22.89 13.17 24.27
C GLY A 361 21.46 13.16 24.82
N LYS A 362 20.83 14.33 24.94
CA LYS A 362 19.43 14.49 25.35
C LYS A 362 18.47 13.90 24.31
N VAL A 363 18.85 14.01 23.03
CA VAL A 363 18.26 13.28 21.92
C VAL A 363 19.33 12.34 21.36
N LYS A 364 18.95 11.10 21.08
CA LYS A 364 19.84 10.07 20.56
C LYS A 364 19.43 9.69 19.15
N ALA A 365 20.43 9.50 18.28
CA ALA A 365 20.24 8.81 17.02
C ALA A 365 19.82 7.36 17.27
N VAL A 366 18.76 6.92 16.58
CA VAL A 366 18.22 5.56 16.68
C VAL A 366 18.50 4.83 15.37
N ILE A 367 19.16 3.68 15.47
CA ILE A 367 19.42 2.79 14.34
C ILE A 367 18.64 1.50 14.58
N ASP A 368 17.96 1.00 13.54
CA ASP A 368 17.29 -0.30 13.60
C ASP A 368 18.31 -1.40 13.94
N PRO A 369 18.00 -2.37 14.82
CA PRO A 369 18.92 -3.45 15.18
C PRO A 369 19.43 -4.29 13.99
N ASN A 370 18.73 -4.29 12.86
CA ASN A 370 19.14 -4.97 11.63
C ASN A 370 20.10 -4.12 10.78
N GLY A 371 20.39 -2.88 11.19
CA GLY A 371 21.37 -1.98 10.58
C GLY A 371 22.51 -1.61 11.55
N PRO A 372 23.57 -0.93 11.06
CA PRO A 372 23.81 -0.59 9.66
C PRO A 372 24.17 -1.83 8.82
N CYS A 373 23.76 -1.86 7.56
CA CYS A 373 24.08 -2.94 6.63
C CYS A 373 25.15 -2.51 5.60
N PRO A 374 25.98 -3.44 5.09
CA PRO A 374 26.88 -3.16 3.98
C PRO A 374 26.12 -2.74 2.71
N PHE A 375 26.73 -1.88 1.89
CA PHE A 375 26.17 -1.40 0.62
C PHE A 375 25.82 -2.53 -0.39
N SER A 376 26.40 -3.72 -0.24
CA SER A 376 26.04 -4.90 -1.03
C SER A 376 24.69 -5.51 -0.65
N LYS A 377 24.14 -5.17 0.53
CA LYS A 377 22.87 -5.66 1.06
C LYS A 377 21.72 -4.63 0.92
N THR A 378 21.89 -3.58 0.12
CA THR A 378 20.87 -2.54 -0.08
C THR A 378 19.51 -3.11 -0.53
N LEU A 379 19.49 -4.14 -1.39
CA LEU A 379 18.25 -4.79 -1.81
C LEU A 379 17.53 -5.49 -0.65
N GLU A 380 18.29 -6.18 0.21
CA GLU A 380 17.75 -6.83 1.42
C GLU A 380 17.19 -5.78 2.40
N ALA A 381 17.87 -4.63 2.52
CA ALA A 381 17.44 -3.52 3.37
C ALA A 381 16.14 -2.88 2.87
N PHE A 382 15.99 -2.69 1.55
CA PHE A 382 14.73 -2.24 0.96
C PHE A 382 13.59 -3.25 1.16
N ALA A 383 13.86 -4.54 0.97
CA ALA A 383 12.87 -5.57 1.23
C ALA A 383 12.42 -5.59 2.71
N TYR A 384 13.36 -5.41 3.65
CA TYR A 384 13.06 -5.31 5.08
C TYR A 384 12.15 -4.12 5.40
N ILE A 385 12.51 -2.90 4.95
CA ILE A 385 11.74 -1.70 5.27
C ILE A 385 10.37 -1.68 4.61
N GLU A 386 10.23 -2.23 3.40
CA GLU A 386 8.94 -2.42 2.74
C GLU A 386 8.04 -3.40 3.50
N ALA A 387 8.61 -4.52 3.97
CA ALA A 387 7.87 -5.52 4.73
C ALA A 387 7.45 -4.97 6.11
N SER A 388 8.34 -4.23 6.80
CA SER A 388 8.03 -3.62 8.09
C SER A 388 6.98 -2.52 7.95
N SER A 389 7.03 -1.71 6.89
CA SER A 389 6.04 -0.66 6.63
C SER A 389 4.66 -1.25 6.30
N ARG A 390 4.61 -2.36 5.54
CA ARG A 390 3.37 -3.13 5.30
C ARG A 390 2.83 -3.76 6.58
N ALA A 391 3.67 -4.21 7.50
CA ALA A 391 3.24 -4.77 8.79
C ALA A 391 2.66 -3.72 9.74
N ILE A 392 3.17 -2.48 9.71
CA ILE A 392 2.63 -1.35 10.49
C ILE A 392 1.29 -0.88 9.88
N GLY A 393 1.21 -0.75 8.55
CA GLY A 393 -0.01 -0.40 7.82
C GLY A 393 -1.12 -1.47 7.89
N LYS A 394 -0.79 -2.75 8.13
CA LYS A 394 -1.78 -3.81 8.38
C LYS A 394 -2.62 -3.61 9.65
N SER A 395 -2.17 -2.76 10.58
CA SER A 395 -2.97 -2.37 11.76
C SER A 395 -3.93 -1.20 11.47
N SER A 396 -3.84 -0.56 10.30
CA SER A 396 -4.56 0.67 9.93
C SER A 396 -5.32 0.63 8.61
N MET A 397 -5.32 -0.48 7.86
CA MET A 397 -6.12 -0.59 6.61
C MET A 397 -7.65 -0.66 6.82
N ALA A 398 -8.16 -0.44 8.03
CA ALA A 398 -9.61 -0.43 8.30
C ALA A 398 -10.32 0.88 7.92
N ALA A 399 -9.62 1.91 7.42
CA ALA A 399 -10.22 3.13 6.91
C ALA A 399 -9.64 3.46 5.53
N ALA A 400 -10.38 3.15 4.47
CA ALA A 400 -10.04 3.58 3.12
C ALA A 400 -10.11 5.11 3.05
N SER A 401 -9.02 5.75 2.63
CA SER A 401 -9.08 7.09 2.06
C SER A 401 -10.00 7.03 0.84
N THR A 402 -10.90 8.00 0.73
CA THR A 402 -11.61 8.29 -0.51
C THR A 402 -10.64 8.90 -1.50
N ASP A 403 -9.72 8.11 -2.04
CA ASP A 403 -9.22 8.38 -3.38
C ASP A 403 -10.45 8.37 -4.28
N SER A 404 -10.64 9.43 -5.07
CA SER A 404 -11.74 9.50 -6.02
C SER A 404 -11.75 8.22 -6.85
N ILE A 405 -12.81 7.41 -6.73
CA ILE A 405 -12.97 6.18 -7.51
C ILE A 405 -12.71 6.54 -8.98
N PRO A 406 -11.69 5.95 -9.62
CA PRO A 406 -11.34 6.37 -10.96
C PRO A 406 -12.43 5.93 -11.94
N SER A 407 -12.60 6.66 -13.03
CA SER A 407 -13.56 6.29 -14.07
C SER A 407 -13.06 5.13 -14.95
N VAL A 408 -11.74 4.90 -14.98
CA VAL A 408 -11.09 3.80 -15.72
C VAL A 408 -10.00 3.14 -14.87
N ASN A 409 -9.69 1.89 -15.17
CA ASN A 409 -8.68 1.08 -14.49
C ASN A 409 -7.99 0.10 -15.45
N LYS A 410 -6.89 -0.49 -14.99
CA LYS A 410 -6.22 -1.61 -15.67
C LYS A 410 -7.00 -2.89 -15.47
N ALA A 411 -7.22 -3.64 -16.55
CA ALA A 411 -7.79 -4.98 -16.49
C ALA A 411 -7.25 -5.86 -17.60
N TRP A 412 -7.27 -7.18 -17.38
CA TRP A 412 -7.13 -8.13 -18.48
C TRP A 412 -8.48 -8.34 -19.15
N VAL A 413 -8.52 -8.25 -20.47
CA VAL A 413 -9.75 -8.27 -21.27
C VAL A 413 -9.60 -9.24 -22.44
N TYR A 414 -10.68 -9.95 -22.78
CA TYR A 414 -10.80 -10.62 -24.06
C TYR A 414 -12.06 -10.13 -24.80
N SER A 415 -11.90 -9.81 -26.08
CA SER A 415 -12.97 -9.28 -26.94
C SER A 415 -13.52 -10.31 -27.92
N GLU A 416 -12.89 -11.49 -27.98
CA GLU A 416 -13.32 -12.66 -28.73
C GLU A 416 -12.96 -13.92 -27.94
N TYR A 417 -13.66 -15.02 -28.21
CA TYR A 417 -13.37 -16.30 -27.56
C TYR A 417 -12.11 -16.95 -28.15
N GLY A 418 -11.27 -17.52 -27.31
CA GLY A 418 -10.03 -18.18 -27.72
C GLY A 418 -9.14 -18.53 -26.54
N LYS A 419 -7.92 -18.98 -26.82
CA LYS A 419 -6.95 -19.30 -25.77
C LYS A 419 -6.41 -18.01 -25.15
N ALA A 420 -6.11 -18.04 -23.85
CA ALA A 420 -5.60 -16.87 -23.13
C ALA A 420 -4.38 -16.23 -23.82
N ALA A 421 -3.45 -17.04 -24.34
CA ALA A 421 -2.27 -16.56 -25.06
C ALA A 421 -2.62 -15.72 -26.32
N ASP A 422 -3.76 -16.01 -26.95
CA ASP A 422 -4.17 -15.38 -28.20
C ASP A 422 -5.04 -14.14 -27.93
N VAL A 423 -6.05 -14.28 -27.05
CA VAL A 423 -7.14 -13.30 -26.92
C VAL A 423 -7.07 -12.42 -25.68
N LEU A 424 -6.35 -12.82 -24.64
CA LEU A 424 -6.30 -12.06 -23.37
C LEU A 424 -5.27 -10.94 -23.48
N LYS A 425 -5.71 -9.69 -23.33
CA LYS A 425 -4.87 -8.48 -23.43
C LYS A 425 -5.02 -7.61 -22.20
N LEU A 426 -3.90 -7.03 -21.75
CA LEU A 426 -3.94 -6.01 -20.69
C LEU A 426 -4.40 -4.70 -21.32
N ASP A 427 -5.54 -4.17 -20.87
CA ASP A 427 -6.06 -2.87 -21.25
C ASP A 427 -5.90 -1.90 -20.06
N PRO A 428 -5.15 -0.79 -20.22
CA PRO A 428 -4.94 0.16 -19.14
C PRO A 428 -6.13 1.09 -18.87
N ASN A 429 -7.18 1.09 -19.71
CA ASN A 429 -8.25 2.09 -19.69
C ASN A 429 -9.66 1.46 -19.72
N VAL A 430 -9.87 0.36 -19.00
CA VAL A 430 -11.19 -0.28 -18.89
C VAL A 430 -12.06 0.52 -17.92
N PRO A 431 -13.31 0.87 -18.29
CA PRO A 431 -14.21 1.58 -17.37
C PRO A 431 -14.40 0.81 -16.05
N VAL A 432 -14.29 1.51 -14.93
CA VAL A 432 -14.66 0.94 -13.62
C VAL A 432 -16.17 0.68 -13.62
N PRO A 433 -16.63 -0.51 -13.19
CA PRO A 433 -18.04 -0.84 -13.23
C PRO A 433 -18.85 0.04 -12.27
N GLU A 434 -19.94 0.62 -12.76
CA GLU A 434 -20.96 1.21 -11.90
C GLU A 434 -21.67 0.10 -11.10
N ILE A 435 -21.85 0.34 -9.81
CA ILE A 435 -22.51 -0.62 -8.91
C ILE A 435 -24.03 -0.47 -8.97
N LYS A 436 -24.73 -1.60 -8.86
CA LYS A 436 -26.17 -1.62 -8.56
C LYS A 436 -26.42 -1.34 -7.08
N GLU A 437 -27.69 -1.14 -6.73
CA GLU A 437 -28.12 -0.86 -5.36
C GLU A 437 -27.78 -1.97 -4.37
N ASP A 438 -27.75 -3.24 -4.80
CA ASP A 438 -27.41 -4.44 -4.01
C ASP A 438 -25.93 -4.85 -4.11
N GLN A 439 -25.07 -3.98 -4.65
CA GLN A 439 -23.67 -4.27 -4.92
C GLN A 439 -22.72 -3.38 -4.16
N VAL A 440 -21.49 -3.86 -4.00
CA VAL A 440 -20.34 -3.09 -3.53
C VAL A 440 -19.29 -3.00 -4.62
N LEU A 441 -18.52 -1.92 -4.64
CA LEU A 441 -17.31 -1.78 -5.45
C LEU A 441 -16.12 -2.18 -4.59
N ILE A 442 -15.27 -3.06 -5.11
CA ILE A 442 -14.10 -3.61 -4.41
C ILE A 442 -12.84 -3.11 -5.12
N LYS A 443 -11.90 -2.50 -4.39
CA LYS A 443 -10.49 -2.41 -4.81
C LYS A 443 -9.87 -3.78 -4.64
N VAL A 444 -9.58 -4.43 -5.76
CA VAL A 444 -9.07 -5.79 -5.76
C VAL A 444 -7.63 -5.81 -5.26
N VAL A 445 -7.33 -6.73 -4.35
CA VAL A 445 -5.97 -6.97 -3.84
C VAL A 445 -5.39 -8.26 -4.41
N ALA A 446 -6.21 -9.31 -4.53
CA ALA A 446 -5.84 -10.59 -5.13
C ALA A 446 -7.06 -11.26 -5.80
N ALA A 447 -6.78 -12.06 -6.83
CA ALA A 447 -7.78 -12.86 -7.54
C ALA A 447 -7.24 -14.27 -7.79
N ALA A 448 -8.08 -15.30 -7.70
CA ALA A 448 -7.66 -16.66 -8.02
C ALA A 448 -8.26 -17.14 -9.35
N LEU A 449 -7.47 -17.91 -10.09
CA LEU A 449 -7.90 -18.51 -11.34
C LEU A 449 -8.61 -19.85 -11.07
N ASN A 450 -9.62 -20.12 -11.89
CA ASN A 450 -10.39 -21.36 -11.89
C ASN A 450 -10.49 -21.93 -13.30
N PRO A 451 -10.69 -23.25 -13.44
CA PRO A 451 -10.95 -23.85 -14.75
C PRO A 451 -12.14 -23.28 -15.50
N VAL A 452 -13.13 -22.70 -14.79
CA VAL A 452 -14.27 -22.02 -15.42
C VAL A 452 -13.82 -20.80 -16.22
N ASP A 453 -12.79 -20.07 -15.77
CA ASP A 453 -12.32 -18.85 -16.43
C ASP A 453 -11.83 -19.14 -17.86
N TYR A 454 -10.90 -20.11 -18.04
CA TYR A 454 -10.40 -20.43 -19.38
C TYR A 454 -11.46 -21.17 -20.23
N LYS A 455 -12.34 -21.98 -19.62
CA LYS A 455 -13.45 -22.63 -20.37
C LYS A 455 -14.47 -21.60 -20.89
N ARG A 456 -14.77 -20.56 -20.09
CA ARG A 456 -15.58 -19.42 -20.48
C ARG A 456 -14.90 -18.65 -21.61
N MET A 457 -13.61 -18.37 -21.47
CA MET A 457 -12.79 -17.72 -22.51
C MET A 457 -12.72 -18.51 -23.82
N PHE A 458 -12.72 -19.86 -23.76
CA PHE A 458 -12.80 -20.72 -24.95
C PHE A 458 -14.20 -20.70 -25.62
N GLY A 459 -15.20 -20.08 -25.00
CA GLY A 459 -16.56 -19.98 -25.51
C GLY A 459 -17.43 -21.23 -25.27
N TYR A 460 -17.06 -22.09 -24.33
CA TYR A 460 -17.79 -23.34 -24.06
C TYR A 460 -19.23 -23.11 -23.56
N PHE A 461 -19.52 -21.92 -23.02
CA PHE A 461 -20.83 -21.55 -22.47
C PHE A 461 -21.41 -20.30 -23.14
N LYS A 462 -20.96 -19.96 -24.36
CA LYS A 462 -21.33 -18.71 -25.06
C LYS A 462 -22.84 -18.47 -25.21
N ALA A 463 -23.66 -19.52 -25.16
CA ALA A 463 -25.12 -19.43 -25.29
C ALA A 463 -25.78 -18.80 -24.06
N THR A 464 -25.13 -18.86 -22.89
CA THR A 464 -25.63 -18.34 -21.62
C THR A 464 -24.66 -17.32 -21.00
N ASP A 465 -23.59 -16.95 -21.71
CA ASP A 465 -22.60 -15.97 -21.25
C ASP A 465 -23.13 -14.54 -21.40
N SER A 466 -22.58 -13.62 -20.62
CA SER A 466 -22.75 -12.19 -20.83
C SER A 466 -22.06 -11.71 -22.12
N PRO A 467 -22.46 -10.54 -22.68
CA PRO A 467 -21.82 -10.00 -23.87
C PRO A 467 -20.30 -9.74 -23.72
N LEU A 468 -19.54 -9.97 -24.80
CA LEU A 468 -18.16 -9.51 -24.93
C LEU A 468 -18.10 -7.97 -25.10
N PRO A 469 -16.97 -7.30 -24.80
CA PRO A 469 -15.75 -7.82 -24.18
C PRO A 469 -15.93 -8.17 -22.70
N THR A 470 -15.05 -9.03 -22.17
CA THR A 470 -15.11 -9.56 -20.80
C THR A 470 -13.76 -9.41 -20.09
N VAL A 471 -13.80 -8.93 -18.85
CA VAL A 471 -12.74 -9.09 -17.86
C VAL A 471 -12.94 -10.41 -17.12
N PRO A 472 -11.99 -11.38 -17.16
CA PRO A 472 -12.12 -12.66 -16.48
C PRO A 472 -11.86 -12.58 -14.97
N GLY A 473 -12.02 -13.69 -14.25
CA GLY A 473 -11.79 -13.81 -12.82
C GLY A 473 -13.10 -13.89 -12.04
N TYR A 474 -13.28 -15.01 -11.33
CA TYR A 474 -14.44 -15.29 -10.47
C TYR A 474 -14.12 -14.98 -9.00
N ASP A 475 -13.03 -15.55 -8.50
CA ASP A 475 -12.61 -15.37 -7.11
C ASP A 475 -11.97 -13.99 -6.90
N VAL A 476 -12.38 -13.28 -5.84
CA VAL A 476 -11.83 -11.98 -5.45
C VAL A 476 -11.54 -11.93 -3.95
N ALA A 477 -10.48 -11.23 -3.56
CA ALA A 477 -10.34 -10.65 -2.24
C ALA A 477 -9.82 -9.22 -2.33
N GLY A 478 -10.41 -8.30 -1.58
CA GLY A 478 -10.09 -6.88 -1.64
C GLY A 478 -10.81 -6.05 -0.59
N VAL A 479 -10.81 -4.73 -0.80
CA VAL A 479 -11.38 -3.76 0.15
C VAL A 479 -12.58 -3.06 -0.48
N VAL A 480 -13.68 -2.95 0.25
CA VAL A 480 -14.87 -2.22 -0.21
C VAL A 480 -14.58 -0.72 -0.29
N VAL A 481 -14.84 -0.08 -1.43
CA VAL A 481 -14.62 1.35 -1.68
C VAL A 481 -15.90 2.13 -2.00
N LYS A 482 -17.00 1.45 -2.35
CA LYS A 482 -18.33 2.04 -2.57
C LYS A 482 -19.38 0.99 -2.22
N VAL A 483 -20.51 1.42 -1.66
CA VAL A 483 -21.64 0.56 -1.35
C VAL A 483 -22.91 1.08 -2.02
N GLY A 484 -23.72 0.17 -2.54
CA GLY A 484 -25.04 0.47 -3.07
C GLY A 484 -26.03 0.80 -1.95
N SER A 485 -27.12 1.48 -2.28
CA SER A 485 -28.11 1.98 -1.32
C SER A 485 -28.87 0.88 -0.55
N GLN A 486 -28.89 -0.36 -1.06
CA GLN A 486 -29.54 -1.51 -0.43
C GLN A 486 -28.56 -2.45 0.29
N VAL A 487 -27.26 -2.16 0.26
CA VAL A 487 -26.25 -2.93 1.00
C VAL A 487 -26.37 -2.64 2.50
N THR A 488 -26.42 -3.69 3.30
CA THR A 488 -26.61 -3.65 4.76
C THR A 488 -25.53 -4.41 5.54
N LYS A 489 -24.85 -5.38 4.92
CA LYS A 489 -23.84 -6.23 5.55
C LYS A 489 -22.43 -5.65 5.50
N PHE A 490 -22.13 -4.79 4.53
CA PHE A 490 -20.79 -4.26 4.30
C PHE A 490 -20.78 -2.74 4.30
N LYS A 491 -19.63 -2.18 4.68
CA LYS A 491 -19.31 -0.75 4.59
C LYS A 491 -17.98 -0.53 3.89
N VAL A 492 -17.76 0.70 3.42
CA VAL A 492 -16.45 1.14 2.91
C VAL A 492 -15.36 0.85 3.96
N GLY A 493 -14.23 0.31 3.50
CA GLY A 493 -13.12 -0.13 4.34
C GLY A 493 -13.15 -1.60 4.74
N ASP A 494 -14.27 -2.32 4.54
CA ASP A 494 -14.33 -3.75 4.88
C ASP A 494 -13.43 -4.58 3.95
N GLU A 495 -12.63 -5.47 4.54
CA GLU A 495 -11.91 -6.52 3.82
C GLU A 495 -12.87 -7.68 3.50
N VAL A 496 -13.10 -7.93 2.21
CA VAL A 496 -14.08 -8.91 1.74
C VAL A 496 -13.45 -9.91 0.78
N TYR A 497 -14.08 -11.08 0.65
CA TYR A 497 -13.74 -12.09 -0.34
C TYR A 497 -14.99 -12.86 -0.80
N GLY A 498 -14.97 -13.42 -2.01
CA GLY A 498 -16.09 -14.17 -2.58
C GLY A 498 -15.89 -14.59 -4.04
N ASP A 499 -16.80 -15.42 -4.56
CA ASP A 499 -16.95 -15.70 -5.99
C ASP A 499 -18.00 -14.75 -6.55
N LEU A 500 -17.60 -13.87 -7.47
CA LEU A 500 -18.43 -12.80 -8.04
C LEU A 500 -19.72 -13.29 -8.71
N ASN A 501 -19.81 -14.57 -9.09
CA ASN A 501 -20.88 -15.09 -9.95
C ASN A 501 -21.77 -16.06 -9.18
N ASP A 502 -22.91 -15.58 -8.66
CA ASP A 502 -23.91 -16.40 -7.96
C ASP A 502 -24.36 -17.62 -8.80
N LYS A 503 -24.47 -17.45 -10.12
CA LYS A 503 -24.65 -18.53 -11.09
C LYS A 503 -23.48 -18.60 -12.06
N GLY A 504 -22.53 -19.50 -11.81
CA GLY A 504 -21.26 -19.49 -12.51
C GLY A 504 -21.30 -19.66 -14.04
N LEU A 505 -22.40 -20.17 -14.62
CA LEU A 505 -22.56 -20.39 -16.08
C LEU A 505 -23.74 -19.61 -16.71
N GLU A 506 -24.52 -18.89 -15.92
CA GLU A 506 -25.71 -18.16 -16.39
C GLU A 506 -25.52 -16.65 -16.18
N ASN A 507 -25.22 -15.93 -17.26
CA ASN A 507 -24.95 -14.50 -17.28
C ASN A 507 -23.90 -14.05 -16.22
N PRO A 508 -22.71 -14.70 -16.16
CA PRO A 508 -21.63 -14.26 -15.28
C PRO A 508 -21.18 -12.83 -15.63
N THR A 509 -20.64 -12.10 -14.66
CA THR A 509 -20.29 -10.68 -14.83
C THR A 509 -19.32 -10.45 -16.00
N ARG A 510 -19.46 -9.29 -16.67
CA ARG A 510 -18.50 -8.80 -17.67
C ARG A 510 -17.25 -8.18 -17.03
N PHE A 511 -17.33 -7.80 -15.77
CA PHE A 511 -16.29 -7.10 -15.02
C PHE A 511 -15.78 -8.00 -13.90
N GLY A 512 -15.02 -9.04 -14.25
CA GLY A 512 -14.45 -10.00 -13.29
C GLY A 512 -13.33 -9.42 -12.42
N SER A 513 -12.68 -10.29 -11.66
CA SER A 513 -11.70 -9.92 -10.62
C SER A 513 -10.27 -9.66 -11.13
N LEU A 514 -9.96 -9.90 -12.41
CA LEU A 514 -8.65 -9.56 -13.00
C LEU A 514 -8.59 -8.09 -13.48
N ALA A 515 -8.99 -7.18 -12.59
CA ALA A 515 -9.00 -5.73 -12.74
C ALA A 515 -8.66 -5.06 -11.40
N GLU A 516 -8.26 -3.79 -11.42
CA GLU A 516 -7.99 -3.03 -10.18
C GLU A 516 -9.27 -2.85 -9.35
N TYR A 517 -10.44 -2.72 -9.99
CA TYR A 517 -11.75 -2.62 -9.34
C TYR A 517 -12.77 -3.57 -9.95
N THR A 518 -13.65 -4.14 -9.11
CA THR A 518 -14.77 -4.99 -9.55
C THR A 518 -16.03 -4.73 -8.72
N ALA A 519 -17.20 -4.94 -9.31
CA ALA A 519 -18.49 -4.82 -8.65
C ALA A 519 -19.02 -6.21 -8.26
N ALA A 520 -19.46 -6.35 -7.01
CA ALA A 520 -19.90 -7.63 -6.45
C ALA A 520 -21.24 -7.47 -5.73
N ALA A 521 -22.16 -8.42 -5.91
CA ALA A 521 -23.40 -8.45 -5.15
C ALA A 521 -23.11 -8.77 -3.67
N GLU A 522 -23.82 -8.13 -2.75
CA GLU A 522 -23.65 -8.37 -1.31
C GLU A 522 -23.77 -9.87 -0.97
N ARG A 523 -24.71 -10.59 -1.61
CA ARG A 523 -25.01 -12.00 -1.32
C ARG A 523 -23.89 -12.99 -1.60
N VAL A 524 -22.90 -12.62 -2.41
CA VAL A 524 -21.77 -13.51 -2.79
C VAL A 524 -20.50 -13.24 -1.99
N LEU A 525 -20.51 -12.25 -1.09
CA LEU A 525 -19.34 -11.85 -0.32
C LEU A 525 -19.45 -12.28 1.14
N ALA A 526 -18.28 -12.48 1.76
CA ALA A 526 -18.13 -12.54 3.21
C ALA A 526 -16.95 -11.66 3.65
N LEU A 527 -16.93 -11.31 4.94
CA LEU A 527 -15.78 -10.64 5.55
C LEU A 527 -14.57 -11.59 5.57
N LYS A 528 -13.41 -11.10 5.13
CA LYS A 528 -12.16 -11.86 5.15
C LYS A 528 -11.79 -12.25 6.60
N PRO A 529 -11.49 -13.53 6.89
CA PRO A 529 -10.89 -13.90 8.17
C PRO A 529 -9.60 -13.12 8.43
N GLN A 530 -9.45 -12.56 9.63
CA GLN A 530 -8.33 -11.66 9.95
C GLN A 530 -6.98 -12.38 9.91
N ASN A 531 -6.96 -13.69 10.18
CA ASN A 531 -5.77 -14.53 10.15
C ASN A 531 -5.30 -14.90 8.74
N LEU A 532 -6.12 -14.65 7.70
CA LEU A 532 -5.78 -14.94 6.31
C LEU A 532 -5.30 -13.69 5.58
N SER A 533 -4.25 -13.85 4.77
CA SER A 533 -3.85 -12.86 3.77
C SER A 533 -4.88 -12.75 2.64
N PHE A 534 -4.83 -11.67 1.85
CA PHE A 534 -5.68 -11.53 0.67
C PHE A 534 -5.43 -12.62 -0.38
N VAL A 535 -4.18 -13.05 -0.56
CA VAL A 535 -3.80 -14.16 -1.46
C VAL A 535 -4.47 -15.46 -1.02
N GLU A 536 -4.39 -15.77 0.28
CA GLU A 536 -5.05 -16.94 0.87
C GLU A 536 -6.56 -16.84 0.76
N ALA A 537 -7.15 -15.70 1.09
CA ALA A 537 -8.60 -15.50 1.01
C ALA A 537 -9.13 -15.62 -0.42
N ALA A 538 -8.48 -14.99 -1.41
CA ALA A 538 -8.87 -15.09 -2.82
C ALA A 538 -8.78 -16.53 -3.35
N SER A 539 -7.96 -17.38 -2.74
CA SER A 539 -7.85 -18.79 -3.14
C SER A 539 -9.06 -19.66 -2.76
N LEU A 540 -9.96 -19.17 -1.91
CA LEU A 540 -11.00 -20.01 -1.31
C LEU A 540 -12.33 -20.08 -2.08
N PRO A 541 -12.99 -18.98 -2.48
CA PRO A 541 -14.45 -18.94 -2.61
C PRO A 541 -15.06 -20.02 -3.50
N LEU A 542 -14.80 -20.00 -4.81
CA LEU A 542 -15.38 -20.97 -5.74
C LEU A 542 -15.01 -22.40 -5.35
N ALA A 543 -13.76 -22.64 -4.95
CA ALA A 543 -13.28 -23.98 -4.68
C ALA A 543 -13.85 -24.58 -3.38
N ILE A 544 -13.90 -23.80 -2.30
CA ILE A 544 -14.37 -24.24 -0.99
C ILE A 544 -15.90 -24.33 -0.96
N GLU A 545 -16.60 -23.40 -1.61
CA GLU A 545 -18.06 -23.43 -1.70
C GLU A 545 -18.51 -24.60 -2.57
N THR A 546 -17.82 -24.86 -3.69
CA THR A 546 -18.07 -26.06 -4.50
C THR A 546 -17.92 -27.31 -3.65
N ALA A 547 -16.82 -27.45 -2.90
CA ALA A 547 -16.58 -28.60 -2.03
C ALA A 547 -17.68 -28.77 -0.97
N TYR A 548 -18.09 -27.67 -0.33
CA TYR A 548 -19.13 -27.66 0.70
C TYR A 548 -20.50 -28.06 0.14
N GLU A 549 -20.92 -27.44 -0.97
CA GLU A 549 -22.23 -27.71 -1.58
C GLU A 549 -22.33 -29.15 -2.10
N GLY A 550 -21.24 -29.71 -2.66
CA GLY A 550 -21.24 -31.12 -3.07
C GLY A 550 -21.37 -32.10 -1.90
N LEU A 551 -20.77 -31.78 -0.75
CA LEU A 551 -20.94 -32.55 0.48
C LEU A 551 -22.38 -32.43 1.02
N GLU A 552 -22.97 -31.23 1.01
CA GLU A 552 -24.38 -31.05 1.41
C GLU A 552 -25.36 -31.80 0.48
N ARG A 553 -25.18 -31.70 -0.84
CA ARG A 553 -26.05 -32.36 -1.83
C ARG A 553 -25.97 -33.89 -1.79
N THR A 554 -24.87 -34.44 -1.28
CA THR A 554 -24.75 -35.88 -1.04
C THR A 554 -25.28 -36.31 0.33
N GLU A 555 -25.84 -35.37 1.10
CA GLU A 555 -26.27 -35.57 2.49
C GLU A 555 -25.13 -36.16 3.34
N PHE A 556 -23.89 -35.72 3.08
CA PHE A 556 -22.73 -36.22 3.80
C PHE A 556 -22.82 -35.81 5.27
N SER A 557 -22.49 -36.73 6.18
CA SER A 557 -22.71 -36.55 7.61
C SER A 557 -21.70 -37.36 8.42
N ALA A 558 -21.61 -37.04 9.72
CA ALA A 558 -20.65 -37.64 10.62
C ALA A 558 -20.72 -39.18 10.59
N GLY A 559 -19.54 -39.81 10.58
CA GLY A 559 -19.42 -41.27 10.51
C GLY A 559 -19.46 -41.87 9.10
N LYS A 560 -19.85 -41.11 8.07
CA LYS A 560 -19.77 -41.59 6.67
C LYS A 560 -18.34 -41.58 6.14
N SER A 561 -18.09 -42.41 5.15
CA SER A 561 -16.84 -42.55 4.41
C SER A 561 -16.93 -41.92 3.02
N ILE A 562 -15.86 -41.29 2.55
CA ILE A 562 -15.82 -40.61 1.25
C ILE A 562 -14.56 -40.96 0.45
N LEU A 563 -14.71 -41.11 -0.87
CA LEU A 563 -13.61 -41.14 -1.84
C LEU A 563 -13.62 -39.86 -2.69
N VAL A 564 -12.50 -39.15 -2.69
CA VAL A 564 -12.28 -37.91 -3.46
C VAL A 564 -11.38 -38.21 -4.65
N LEU A 565 -11.87 -38.10 -5.88
CA LEU A 565 -11.00 -38.25 -7.05
C LEU A 565 -10.40 -36.90 -7.43
N GLY A 566 -9.08 -36.85 -7.64
CA GLY A 566 -8.37 -35.60 -7.91
C GLY A 566 -8.15 -34.73 -6.66
N GLY A 567 -7.82 -35.36 -5.53
CA GLY A 567 -7.74 -34.72 -4.21
C GLY A 567 -6.69 -33.61 -4.06
N ALA A 568 -5.77 -33.45 -5.03
CA ALA A 568 -4.73 -32.43 -4.96
C ALA A 568 -5.04 -31.14 -5.76
N GLY A 569 -6.18 -31.07 -6.47
CA GLY A 569 -6.61 -29.85 -7.16
C GLY A 569 -7.28 -28.85 -6.22
N GLY A 570 -7.61 -27.65 -6.73
CA GLY A 570 -8.26 -26.59 -5.96
C GLY A 570 -9.48 -27.06 -5.16
N VAL A 571 -10.48 -27.68 -5.82
CA VAL A 571 -11.66 -28.22 -5.13
C VAL A 571 -11.32 -29.43 -4.26
N GLY A 572 -10.55 -30.39 -4.79
CA GLY A 572 -10.27 -31.66 -4.12
C GLY A 572 -9.59 -31.49 -2.76
N THR A 573 -8.67 -30.53 -2.65
CA THR A 573 -8.00 -30.22 -1.37
C THR A 573 -8.98 -29.72 -0.31
N HIS A 574 -10.04 -29.00 -0.69
CA HIS A 574 -11.08 -28.57 0.23
C HIS A 574 -12.10 -29.67 0.53
N VAL A 575 -12.44 -30.55 -0.42
CA VAL A 575 -13.32 -31.71 -0.13
C VAL A 575 -12.73 -32.58 0.98
N ILE A 576 -11.42 -32.87 0.92
CA ILE A 576 -10.72 -33.66 1.95
C ILE A 576 -10.83 -32.98 3.33
N GLN A 577 -10.48 -31.70 3.40
CA GLN A 577 -10.47 -30.94 4.65
C GLN A 577 -11.87 -30.78 5.24
N LEU A 578 -12.87 -30.44 4.42
CA LEU A 578 -14.25 -30.27 4.88
C LEU A 578 -14.84 -31.60 5.32
N ALA A 579 -14.66 -32.68 4.55
CA ALA A 579 -15.14 -33.99 4.94
C ALA A 579 -14.58 -34.43 6.30
N LYS A 580 -13.28 -34.23 6.53
CA LYS A 580 -12.62 -34.63 7.78
C LYS A 580 -12.97 -33.72 8.96
N HIS A 581 -12.80 -32.41 8.79
CA HIS A 581 -12.76 -31.45 9.90
C HIS A 581 -14.07 -30.72 10.17
N VAL A 582 -15.00 -30.73 9.20
CA VAL A 582 -16.32 -30.06 9.31
C VAL A 582 -17.45 -31.07 9.37
N PHE A 583 -17.46 -32.06 8.46
CA PHE A 583 -18.55 -33.04 8.36
C PHE A 583 -18.30 -34.33 9.18
N GLY A 584 -17.13 -34.49 9.81
CA GLY A 584 -16.86 -35.60 10.72
C GLY A 584 -16.79 -36.97 10.04
N ALA A 585 -16.20 -37.04 8.85
CA ALA A 585 -16.01 -38.31 8.14
C ALA A 585 -15.28 -39.35 9.02
N SER A 586 -15.79 -40.59 9.02
CA SER A 586 -15.07 -41.70 9.65
C SER A 586 -13.82 -42.08 8.86
N LYS A 587 -13.87 -41.91 7.53
CA LYS A 587 -12.76 -42.20 6.63
C LYS A 587 -12.80 -41.34 5.36
N VAL A 588 -11.65 -40.77 5.02
CA VAL A 588 -11.45 -40.01 3.79
C VAL A 588 -10.38 -40.71 2.94
N ALA A 589 -10.77 -41.23 1.77
CA ALA A 589 -9.84 -41.67 0.75
C ALA A 589 -9.72 -40.60 -0.35
N ALA A 590 -8.53 -40.45 -0.94
CA ALA A 590 -8.32 -39.49 -2.01
C ALA A 590 -7.28 -39.97 -3.02
N THR A 591 -7.47 -39.65 -4.30
CA THR A 591 -6.54 -40.02 -5.38
C THR A 591 -5.66 -38.85 -5.84
N ALA A 592 -4.39 -39.12 -6.07
CA ALA A 592 -3.46 -38.23 -6.79
C ALA A 592 -2.27 -39.01 -7.35
N SER A 593 -1.41 -38.37 -8.14
CA SER A 593 -0.14 -38.96 -8.59
C SER A 593 0.85 -39.08 -7.43
N THR A 594 1.78 -40.04 -7.48
CA THR A 594 2.78 -40.38 -6.44
C THR A 594 3.30 -39.19 -5.61
N ARG A 595 3.79 -38.13 -6.26
CA ARG A 595 4.42 -36.97 -5.60
C ARG A 595 3.48 -36.12 -4.73
N LYS A 596 2.15 -36.33 -4.84
CA LYS A 596 1.13 -35.52 -4.15
C LYS A 596 0.46 -36.27 -2.99
N LEU A 597 0.82 -37.52 -2.72
CA LEU A 597 0.13 -38.34 -1.71
C LEU A 597 0.33 -37.84 -0.28
N GLU A 598 1.51 -37.33 0.06
CA GLU A 598 1.80 -36.77 1.38
C GLU A 598 0.96 -35.53 1.67
N LEU A 599 0.76 -34.68 0.65
CA LEU A 599 -0.19 -33.57 0.73
C LEU A 599 -1.59 -34.08 1.10
N LEU A 600 -2.12 -35.09 0.41
CA LEU A 600 -3.46 -35.62 0.72
C LEU A 600 -3.58 -36.05 2.19
N ARG A 601 -2.57 -36.75 2.71
CA ARG A 601 -2.53 -37.20 4.11
C ARG A 601 -2.52 -36.02 5.08
N SER A 602 -1.69 -35.01 4.80
CA SER A 602 -1.58 -33.79 5.61
C SER A 602 -2.90 -33.00 5.70
N LEU A 603 -3.75 -33.08 4.67
CA LEU A 603 -5.05 -32.43 4.61
C LEU A 603 -6.16 -33.20 5.35
N GLY A 604 -5.93 -34.48 5.68
CA GLY A 604 -6.88 -35.32 6.41
C GLY A 604 -7.32 -36.59 5.69
N ALA A 605 -6.70 -36.96 4.56
CA ALA A 605 -6.97 -38.24 3.92
C ALA A 605 -6.36 -39.40 4.74
N ASP A 606 -7.21 -40.33 5.18
CA ASP A 606 -6.82 -41.57 5.85
C ASP A 606 -6.20 -42.58 4.86
N LEU A 607 -6.64 -42.53 3.59
CA LEU A 607 -6.13 -43.36 2.51
C LEU A 607 -5.78 -42.51 1.27
N ALA A 608 -4.49 -42.36 0.98
CA ALA A 608 -4.00 -41.68 -0.22
C ALA A 608 -3.66 -42.72 -1.30
N VAL A 609 -4.40 -42.71 -2.41
CA VAL A 609 -4.32 -43.70 -3.50
C VAL A 609 -3.56 -43.12 -4.69
N ASP A 610 -2.55 -43.85 -5.16
CA ASP A 610 -1.78 -43.47 -6.35
C ASP A 610 -2.44 -43.99 -7.62
N TYR A 611 -3.23 -43.14 -8.29
CA TYR A 611 -3.97 -43.56 -9.50
C TYR A 611 -3.04 -44.00 -10.65
N THR A 612 -1.73 -43.69 -10.57
CA THR A 612 -0.75 -44.12 -11.58
C THR A 612 -0.25 -45.55 -11.37
N LYS A 613 -0.52 -46.15 -10.20
CA LYS A 613 -0.04 -47.49 -9.81
C LYS A 613 -1.16 -48.49 -9.60
N GLU A 614 -2.30 -48.02 -9.12
CA GLU A 614 -3.46 -48.86 -8.84
C GLU A 614 -4.75 -48.19 -9.29
N LYS A 615 -5.76 -48.99 -9.63
CA LYS A 615 -7.08 -48.49 -9.99
C LYS A 615 -7.92 -48.37 -8.74
N TYR A 616 -8.37 -47.16 -8.42
CA TYR A 616 -9.22 -46.92 -7.24
C TYR A 616 -10.56 -47.67 -7.34
N GLU A 617 -11.02 -48.05 -8.55
CA GLU A 617 -12.24 -48.87 -8.74
C GLU A 617 -12.08 -50.31 -8.28
N GLU A 618 -10.84 -50.81 -8.26
CA GLU A 618 -10.48 -52.18 -7.88
C GLU A 618 -10.21 -52.30 -6.38
N LEU A 619 -10.27 -51.19 -5.64
CA LEU A 619 -10.23 -51.24 -4.18
C LEU A 619 -11.39 -52.08 -3.66
N PRO A 620 -11.13 -53.03 -2.73
CA PRO A 620 -12.18 -53.84 -2.12
C PRO A 620 -13.12 -52.98 -1.26
N GLU A 621 -12.60 -51.86 -0.76
CA GLU A 621 -13.36 -50.90 0.02
C GLU A 621 -14.30 -50.06 -0.86
N LYS A 622 -15.54 -49.88 -0.39
CA LYS A 622 -16.56 -49.02 -0.99
C LYS A 622 -16.93 -47.91 -0.04
N PHE A 623 -17.29 -46.75 -0.59
CA PHE A 623 -17.50 -45.51 0.17
C PHE A 623 -18.98 -45.10 0.16
N ASP A 624 -19.43 -44.41 1.21
CA ASP A 624 -20.80 -43.88 1.28
C ASP A 624 -21.02 -42.77 0.25
N VAL A 625 -19.98 -41.98 0.00
CA VAL A 625 -19.94 -40.94 -1.04
C VAL A 625 -18.70 -41.09 -1.92
N VAL A 626 -18.88 -40.94 -3.23
CA VAL A 626 -17.78 -40.69 -4.16
C VAL A 626 -17.93 -39.29 -4.73
N TYR A 627 -16.94 -38.44 -4.48
CA TYR A 627 -16.88 -37.08 -5.01
C TYR A 627 -16.00 -37.09 -6.26
N ASP A 628 -16.64 -37.45 -7.38
CA ASP A 628 -16.29 -37.31 -8.80
C ASP A 628 -17.12 -38.33 -9.63
N THR A 629 -16.78 -38.56 -10.90
CA THR A 629 -17.58 -39.21 -11.94
C THR A 629 -17.66 -40.75 -11.91
N VAL A 630 -17.12 -41.45 -10.90
CA VAL A 630 -16.99 -42.93 -10.96
C VAL A 630 -17.83 -43.69 -9.94
N VAL A 631 -18.80 -44.46 -10.45
CA VAL A 631 -19.81 -45.18 -9.65
C VAL A 631 -19.30 -46.50 -9.04
N LYS A 632 -18.24 -47.12 -9.57
CA LYS A 632 -17.79 -48.46 -9.13
C LYS A 632 -17.22 -48.54 -7.71
N ALA A 633 -16.95 -47.40 -7.08
CA ALA A 633 -16.38 -47.32 -5.74
C ALA A 633 -17.41 -46.94 -4.65
N VAL A 634 -18.70 -46.80 -4.99
CA VAL A 634 -19.76 -46.44 -4.04
C VAL A 634 -20.41 -47.69 -3.43
N LYS A 635 -20.82 -47.61 -2.17
CA LYS A 635 -21.66 -48.62 -1.51
C LYS A 635 -23.07 -48.64 -2.13
N GLU A 636 -23.79 -49.75 -1.97
CA GLU A 636 -25.21 -49.80 -2.28
C GLU A 636 -25.97 -48.72 -1.50
N GLY A 637 -26.79 -47.92 -2.19
CA GLY A 637 -27.50 -46.78 -1.61
C GLY A 637 -26.65 -45.51 -1.37
N GLY A 638 -25.35 -45.55 -1.65
CA GLY A 638 -24.47 -44.38 -1.56
C GLY A 638 -24.67 -43.37 -2.69
N LYS A 639 -24.00 -42.22 -2.59
CA LYS A 639 -24.16 -41.10 -3.52
C LYS A 639 -22.89 -40.84 -4.32
N VAL A 640 -23.06 -40.44 -5.57
CA VAL A 640 -21.95 -40.03 -6.44
C VAL A 640 -22.26 -38.62 -6.96
N VAL A 641 -21.32 -37.69 -6.76
CA VAL A 641 -21.45 -36.29 -7.15
C VAL A 641 -20.31 -35.87 -8.06
N THR A 642 -20.61 -35.11 -9.11
CA THR A 642 -19.60 -34.52 -9.99
C THR A 642 -19.85 -33.04 -10.25
N ILE A 643 -18.77 -32.34 -10.56
CA ILE A 643 -18.73 -30.92 -10.95
C ILE A 643 -18.22 -30.74 -12.38
N VAL A 644 -18.00 -31.85 -13.11
CA VAL A 644 -17.45 -31.84 -14.47
C VAL A 644 -18.54 -32.25 -15.47
N PRO A 645 -19.04 -31.30 -16.29
CA PRO A 645 -20.01 -31.60 -17.34
C PRO A 645 -19.53 -32.66 -18.33
N GLY A 646 -20.44 -33.55 -18.77
CA GLY A 646 -20.18 -34.53 -19.84
C GLY A 646 -19.59 -35.88 -19.41
N ARG A 647 -19.23 -36.07 -18.13
CA ARG A 647 -18.85 -37.37 -17.56
C ARG A 647 -19.81 -37.75 -16.45
N VAL A 648 -21.02 -38.19 -16.77
CA VAL A 648 -22.00 -38.58 -15.75
C VAL A 648 -22.36 -40.04 -15.96
N ALA A 649 -21.90 -40.92 -15.06
CA ALA A 649 -22.44 -42.26 -14.97
C ALA A 649 -23.89 -42.17 -14.46
N ALA A 650 -24.79 -43.07 -14.89
CA ALA A 650 -26.24 -42.94 -14.68
C ALA A 650 -26.70 -42.78 -13.21
N ALA A 651 -25.89 -43.19 -12.22
CA ALA A 651 -26.17 -43.05 -10.79
C ALA A 651 -25.53 -41.81 -10.13
N ALA A 652 -24.76 -41.02 -10.88
CA ALA A 652 -24.17 -39.78 -10.40
C ALA A 652 -25.05 -38.59 -10.76
N PHE A 653 -25.15 -37.62 -9.86
CA PHE A 653 -25.73 -36.31 -10.21
C PHE A 653 -24.61 -35.29 -10.39
N ILE A 654 -24.87 -34.33 -11.29
CA ILE A 654 -24.00 -33.18 -11.52
C ILE A 654 -24.63 -31.95 -10.89
N PHE A 655 -23.80 -31.06 -10.36
CA PHE A 655 -24.24 -29.72 -9.98
C PHE A 655 -23.22 -28.68 -10.40
N ILE A 656 -23.71 -27.45 -10.53
CA ILE A 656 -22.90 -26.24 -10.65
C ILE A 656 -23.17 -25.45 -9.38
N LEU A 657 -22.11 -24.97 -8.73
CA LEU A 657 -22.15 -24.17 -7.51
C LEU A 657 -23.14 -23.00 -7.67
N THR A 658 -23.94 -22.76 -6.63
CA THR A 658 -24.58 -21.45 -6.42
C THR A 658 -23.75 -20.67 -5.41
N SER A 659 -22.98 -19.68 -5.88
CA SER A 659 -22.07 -18.92 -5.01
C SER A 659 -22.87 -18.13 -3.96
N THR A 660 -22.44 -18.21 -2.70
CA THR A 660 -23.00 -17.42 -1.60
C THR A 660 -22.01 -17.20 -0.47
N GLY A 661 -21.90 -15.93 -0.06
CA GLY A 661 -21.13 -15.53 1.10
C GLY A 661 -21.55 -16.22 2.40
N THR A 662 -22.79 -16.74 2.47
CA THR A 662 -23.29 -17.47 3.64
C THR A 662 -22.49 -18.75 3.91
N ILE A 663 -22.02 -19.44 2.87
CA ILE A 663 -21.18 -20.64 3.04
C ILE A 663 -19.82 -20.24 3.63
N LEU A 664 -19.24 -19.14 3.13
CA LEU A 664 -17.99 -18.59 3.64
C LEU A 664 -18.11 -18.15 5.11
N GLU A 665 -19.19 -17.48 5.48
CA GLU A 665 -19.53 -17.12 6.86
C GLU A 665 -19.64 -18.35 7.77
N LYS A 666 -20.30 -19.42 7.32
CA LYS A 666 -20.39 -20.70 8.07
C LYS A 666 -19.03 -21.36 8.28
N LEU A 667 -18.12 -21.23 7.30
CA LEU A 667 -16.79 -21.84 7.34
C LEU A 667 -15.74 -21.00 8.06
N LYS A 668 -16.03 -19.71 8.33
CA LYS A 668 -15.13 -18.77 8.99
C LYS A 668 -14.49 -19.32 10.27
N PRO A 669 -15.19 -19.96 11.23
CA PRO A 669 -14.56 -20.47 12.45
C PRO A 669 -13.48 -21.54 12.18
N TYR A 670 -13.64 -22.35 11.13
CA TYR A 670 -12.68 -23.39 10.76
C TYR A 670 -11.45 -22.82 10.06
N LEU A 671 -11.64 -21.74 9.31
CA LEU A 671 -10.56 -20.97 8.68
C LEU A 671 -9.76 -20.20 9.74
N GLU A 672 -10.43 -19.57 10.71
CA GLU A 672 -9.80 -18.82 11.81
C GLU A 672 -9.01 -19.73 12.74
N SER A 673 -9.54 -20.94 13.04
CA SER A 673 -8.83 -21.91 13.87
C SER A 673 -7.72 -22.66 13.11
N GLY A 674 -7.60 -22.47 11.79
CA GLY A 674 -6.68 -23.22 10.92
C GLY A 674 -6.98 -24.71 10.79
N LYS A 675 -8.21 -25.15 11.11
CA LYS A 675 -8.67 -26.54 10.89
C LYS A 675 -8.89 -26.82 9.41
N VAL A 676 -9.39 -25.82 8.69
CA VAL A 676 -9.42 -25.78 7.24
C VAL A 676 -8.46 -24.70 6.80
N LYS A 677 -7.57 -25.02 5.86
CA LYS A 677 -6.51 -24.12 5.40
C LYS A 677 -6.62 -23.85 3.89
N PRO A 678 -6.25 -22.64 3.44
CA PRO A 678 -5.97 -22.39 2.03
C PRO A 678 -4.84 -23.30 1.55
N VAL A 679 -4.91 -23.76 0.30
CA VAL A 679 -3.85 -24.55 -0.33
C VAL A 679 -3.43 -23.86 -1.62
N LEU A 680 -2.27 -23.21 -1.58
CA LEU A 680 -1.71 -22.47 -2.71
C LEU A 680 -0.78 -23.38 -3.51
N ASP A 681 -0.81 -23.22 -4.83
CA ASP A 681 0.20 -23.82 -5.69
C ASP A 681 1.57 -23.19 -5.40
N PRO A 682 2.67 -23.97 -5.37
CA PRO A 682 4.02 -23.43 -5.18
C PRO A 682 4.41 -22.34 -6.18
N THR A 683 3.76 -22.24 -7.34
CA THR A 683 4.00 -21.14 -8.29
C THR A 683 3.24 -19.85 -7.98
N SER A 684 2.35 -19.87 -6.97
CA SER A 684 1.58 -18.68 -6.56
C SER A 684 2.31 -17.86 -5.49
N PRO A 685 2.08 -16.53 -5.46
CA PRO A 685 1.26 -15.77 -6.40
C PRO A 685 2.01 -15.41 -7.70
N TYR A 686 1.26 -15.28 -8.80
CA TYR A 686 1.72 -14.67 -10.03
C TYR A 686 1.49 -13.15 -9.98
N PRO A 687 2.44 -12.29 -10.39
CA PRO A 687 2.18 -10.87 -10.51
C PRO A 687 1.13 -10.60 -11.61
N PHE A 688 0.40 -9.49 -11.53
CA PHE A 688 -0.67 -9.15 -12.48
C PHE A 688 -0.20 -9.09 -13.95
N SER A 689 1.07 -8.78 -14.20
CA SER A 689 1.67 -8.81 -15.54
C SER A 689 1.85 -10.22 -16.11
N LYS A 690 1.74 -11.27 -15.27
CA LYS A 690 1.93 -12.69 -15.61
C LYS A 690 0.63 -13.50 -15.64
N THR A 691 -0.51 -12.84 -15.79
CA THR A 691 -1.84 -13.49 -15.84
C THR A 691 -1.95 -14.50 -16.98
N VAL A 692 -1.37 -14.23 -18.16
CA VAL A 692 -1.39 -15.17 -19.30
C VAL A 692 -0.62 -16.44 -18.96
N GLU A 693 0.56 -16.31 -18.33
CA GLU A 693 1.36 -17.46 -17.88
C GLU A 693 0.66 -18.24 -16.77
N ALA A 694 -0.06 -17.56 -15.87
CA ALA A 694 -0.86 -18.20 -14.83
C ALA A 694 -2.01 -19.05 -15.42
N PHE A 695 -2.70 -18.53 -16.46
CA PHE A 695 -3.68 -19.31 -17.23
C PHE A 695 -3.05 -20.52 -17.91
N ALA A 696 -1.93 -20.32 -18.62
CA ALA A 696 -1.23 -21.41 -19.30
C ALA A 696 -0.81 -22.52 -18.33
N TYR A 697 -0.35 -22.17 -17.13
CA TYR A 697 -0.02 -23.14 -16.09
C TYR A 697 -1.26 -23.89 -15.59
N LEU A 698 -2.37 -23.18 -15.32
CA LEU A 698 -3.61 -23.79 -14.87
C LEU A 698 -4.19 -24.77 -15.91
N GLU A 699 -4.11 -24.42 -17.20
CA GLU A 699 -4.57 -25.26 -18.32
C GLU A 699 -3.83 -26.61 -18.40
N THR A 700 -2.62 -26.73 -17.85
CA THR A 700 -1.90 -28.01 -17.78
C THR A 700 -2.59 -29.06 -16.90
N SER A 701 -3.57 -28.65 -16.09
CA SER A 701 -4.26 -29.49 -15.10
C SER A 701 -3.31 -30.10 -14.05
N ARG A 702 -2.13 -29.49 -13.84
CA ARG A 702 -1.12 -29.98 -12.89
C ARG A 702 -1.08 -29.23 -11.56
N ALA A 703 -1.84 -28.14 -11.44
CA ALA A 703 -1.89 -27.32 -10.23
C ALA A 703 -2.09 -28.17 -8.96
N ILE A 704 -1.44 -27.74 -7.88
CA ILE A 704 -1.59 -28.26 -6.53
C ILE A 704 -2.32 -27.17 -5.74
N GLY A 705 -3.58 -27.39 -5.38
CA GLY A 705 -4.40 -26.32 -4.81
C GLY A 705 -4.71 -25.23 -5.83
N LYS A 706 -4.43 -23.97 -5.49
CA LYS A 706 -4.96 -22.78 -6.19
C LYS A 706 -3.87 -21.90 -6.79
N VAL A 707 -4.16 -21.39 -8.00
CA VAL A 707 -3.33 -20.42 -8.74
C VAL A 707 -3.88 -19.02 -8.45
N VAL A 708 -3.06 -18.14 -7.86
CA VAL A 708 -3.48 -16.81 -7.42
C VAL A 708 -2.66 -15.72 -8.12
N VAL A 709 -3.32 -14.63 -8.50
CA VAL A 709 -2.71 -13.43 -9.08
C VAL A 709 -2.65 -12.33 -8.01
N HIS A 710 -1.44 -11.87 -7.68
CA HIS A 710 -1.15 -10.81 -6.72
C HIS A 710 0.31 -10.31 -6.88
N PRO A 711 0.60 -9.00 -6.71
CA PRO A 711 -0.35 -7.91 -6.49
C PRO A 711 -1.12 -7.55 -7.75
N ILE A 712 -2.39 -7.20 -7.56
CA ILE A 712 -3.20 -6.49 -8.55
C ILE A 712 -2.99 -4.98 -8.28
N PRO A 713 -2.65 -4.19 -9.32
CA PRO A 713 -2.26 -2.78 -9.15
C PRO A 713 -3.38 -1.94 -8.53
#